data_AF-A0A535MCZ4-F1
#
_entry.id   AF-A0A535MCZ4-F1
#
_cell.length_a   1.000
_cell.length_b   1.000
_cell.length_c   1.000
_cell.angle_alpha   90.00
_cell.angle_beta   90.00
_cell.angle_gamma   90.00
#
_symmetry.space_group_name_H-M   'P 1'
#
loop_
_entity.id
_entity.type
_entity.pdbx_description
1 polymer ?
#
loop_
_entity_poly.entity_id
_entity_poly.type
_entity_poly.pdbx_seq_one_letter_code
_entity_poly.pdbx_strand_id
1 'polypeptide(L)'
;MVRPAPTPLEVAAIVGNGRLLAGFDGAGSLRMLTGPHLDYPQHVRSSRIAIGTRTLDWLDGPGWRHVQTYVPGTNVLTTRSERAGGRLRIEQRAAAIGDALAIAVRIDGPAAARLRWELAPQVGGQVLANALIYHPDRDVLYAYFREYALAIGASPRASEVRAQAKGAGGGGVSRPAGSRLAAVGEVAATLDVTAQSGRPVLLLIALGSSPEVIDRLVELRRQLDGSAGWPSEFAPPPLSGATRAAALDGIAGLARVRAPASDGYARSILTIAQLTDRSGALMAAPPVDAQYRGSGGYGYSWPRDGAFIAHALDVAGERGASRAFYEWILALQPDSGIWEQRYFADGVRAPSWAVHQLDESAAVLWGLDQHLRVAWDGSLAERGLPAAVRTFRAVTQLAAETGWPPVTQNLWEDQDAAHLYTLAALLAAATAWAARARDAHDREAGSLLSRCEERLRMALDAWPVDPRSGALARALVQDHSVEPVPDFTPDASLLGLSVPFGVLAADDPRLMATVQAIEKALVLPSGRVRRYRGDTYRGGNPWPLFSLWLAWHYLRTGRTRDALPLIDRVLQDRTATGLLGEQVDARTGAAIWVVPLAWAHAWFLEVVHAMIPPPAQHSRDYFFDDNPSAQRLRRARALYGGLFHYGLPVPAGTAGAAPELEVESRAGVALKSVTAEIAGGAALPLVKAASNGHGVTVWRATLPIAEPATVVRYRIRGDRPDGPPLYATDADPRLGGQEFAVEVEPADPPDWASDALAYHVMVDRFAMAGGQPWPPLGSATQLYGGTLDGIRDHLDHIAALGVNVLWLSPVLRSPSHHGYDQADHFAVEPRYGGDAALHRLVEEVHARGVRVILDFVPNHTGRTHPLFVKAVQEDAGPASFYRFWQWPHYYRSFFDHIVLPELDTSQDTVQEYLVGVARHWVTEFGVDGFRLDHVPGVDPAFWVRLRRELRKVRPDAFLLGEVAGEDADVAPYRGRLDGVVDFGLAGLLRRTFADGTIRLKEFDRALQRHEQSLAGLVRGTILDNHDMNRFLWLAGGDKAKLRLAALALLTLPGLPILYYGTEVGLSQRQDGAGENAEARLPMPWGTDQDAELLVYFQRLGQLRRESVALRRGTRQALLADDAVYAYRRTAGDESIIVVLNRSDRPQRRRLEAGAGQWIDRMDAATVGRDGSDLEVLIPPQAGAILGDATAGR
;
A
#
# COMPACT_ATOMS: atom_id res chain seq x y z
N MET A 1 -5.39 55.17 7.58
CA MET A 1 -5.94 54.45 8.74
C MET A 1 -5.15 53.17 8.94
N VAL A 2 -4.35 53.08 10.00
CA VAL A 2 -3.66 51.84 10.37
C VAL A 2 -4.73 50.88 10.87
N ARG A 3 -5.05 49.83 10.10
CA ARG A 3 -5.94 48.76 10.60
C ARG A 3 -5.25 48.10 11.81
N PRO A 4 -6.01 47.78 12.88
CA PRO A 4 -5.46 47.21 14.11
C PRO A 4 -4.67 45.93 13.82
N ALA A 5 -3.69 45.61 14.67
CA ALA A 5 -2.99 44.34 14.63
C ALA A 5 -3.99 43.17 14.68
N PRO A 6 -3.70 42.03 14.02
CA PRO A 6 -4.59 40.88 14.04
C PRO A 6 -4.90 40.47 15.49
N THR A 7 -6.16 40.15 15.75
CA THR A 7 -6.62 39.68 17.06
C THR A 7 -5.83 38.42 17.45
N PRO A 8 -5.36 38.29 18.70
CA PRO A 8 -4.70 37.07 19.15
C PRO A 8 -5.60 35.85 18.93
N LEU A 9 -5.00 34.75 18.46
CA LEU A 9 -5.72 33.48 18.27
C LEU A 9 -6.27 32.98 19.61
N GLU A 10 -7.54 32.56 19.59
CA GLU A 10 -8.20 31.92 20.75
C GLU A 10 -7.49 30.60 21.14
N VAL A 11 -7.06 29.84 20.14
CA VAL A 11 -6.25 28.63 20.27
C VAL A 11 -5.04 28.75 19.33
N ALA A 12 -3.84 28.78 19.91
CA ALA A 12 -2.58 28.85 19.18
C ALA A 12 -1.90 27.47 19.02
N ALA A 13 -2.21 26.53 19.91
CA ALA A 13 -1.74 25.15 19.89
C ALA A 13 -2.75 24.20 20.54
N ILE A 14 -2.69 22.92 20.19
CA ILE A 14 -3.57 21.89 20.72
C ILE A 14 -2.78 20.73 21.31
N VAL A 15 -3.39 20.04 22.28
CA VAL A 15 -2.89 18.79 22.86
C VAL A 15 -4.07 17.84 22.98
N GLY A 16 -4.06 16.73 22.26
CA GLY A 16 -5.16 15.76 22.25
C GLY A 16 -4.74 14.33 21.97
N ASN A 17 -5.66 13.39 22.19
CA ASN A 17 -5.45 11.95 22.06
C ASN A 17 -6.69 11.16 21.63
N GLY A 18 -7.70 11.82 21.06
CA GLY A 18 -8.98 11.22 20.68
C GLY A 18 -9.96 10.97 21.84
N ARG A 19 -9.55 11.18 23.09
CA ARG A 19 -10.42 11.09 24.29
C ARG A 19 -10.66 12.46 24.95
N LEU A 20 -9.70 13.37 24.77
CA LEU A 20 -9.80 14.76 25.15
C LEU A 20 -9.03 15.65 24.18
N LEU A 21 -9.41 16.92 24.13
CA LEU A 21 -8.69 17.95 23.39
C LEU A 21 -8.51 19.20 24.26
N ALA A 22 -7.26 19.64 24.40
CA ALA A 22 -6.90 20.86 25.10
C ALA A 22 -6.40 21.91 24.10
N GLY A 23 -6.85 23.16 24.24
CA GLY A 23 -6.40 24.31 23.46
C GLY A 23 -5.64 25.30 24.32
N PHE A 24 -4.49 25.76 23.84
CA PHE A 24 -3.60 26.69 24.53
C PHE A 24 -3.42 28.00 23.74
N ASP A 25 -3.32 29.12 24.45
CA ASP A 25 -2.90 30.39 23.84
C ASP A 25 -1.38 30.47 23.69
N GLY A 26 -0.90 31.57 23.07
CA GLY A 26 0.53 31.80 22.84
C GLY A 26 1.38 31.97 24.12
N ALA A 27 0.77 32.19 25.29
CA ALA A 27 1.45 32.29 26.58
C ALA A 27 1.47 30.94 27.34
N GLY A 28 0.88 29.89 26.77
CA GLY A 28 0.78 28.56 27.38
C GLY A 28 -0.38 28.42 28.36
N SER A 29 -1.35 29.35 28.36
CA SER A 29 -2.54 29.24 29.18
C SER A 29 -3.57 28.34 28.53
N LEU A 30 -4.15 27.40 29.30
CA LEU A 30 -5.24 26.54 28.85
C LEU A 30 -6.52 27.39 28.64
N ARG A 31 -7.03 27.39 27.42
CA ARG A 31 -8.22 28.14 26.97
C ARG A 31 -9.42 27.25 26.69
N MET A 32 -9.17 25.99 26.35
CA MET A 32 -10.20 25.02 25.97
C MET A 32 -9.82 23.65 26.52
N LEU A 33 -10.79 22.89 27.03
CA LEU A 33 -10.63 21.48 27.38
C LEU A 33 -11.96 20.76 27.14
N THR A 34 -11.98 19.79 26.23
CA THR A 34 -13.16 18.97 25.89
C THR A 34 -12.91 17.49 26.14
N GLY A 35 -13.98 16.74 26.38
CA GLY A 35 -14.00 15.29 26.59
C GLY A 35 -15.39 14.86 27.08
N PRO A 36 -15.76 13.57 27.05
CA PRO A 36 -14.97 12.42 26.62
C PRO A 36 -14.91 12.20 25.09
N HIS A 37 -15.62 13.04 24.31
CA HIS A 37 -15.40 13.21 22.87
C HIS A 37 -14.83 14.61 22.60
N LEU A 38 -14.17 14.79 21.46
CA LEU A 38 -13.42 16.02 21.17
C LEU A 38 -14.29 17.27 21.00
N ASP A 39 -15.58 17.09 20.73
CA ASP A 39 -16.60 18.10 20.46
C ASP A 39 -17.63 18.29 21.58
N TYR A 40 -17.48 17.53 22.67
CA TYR A 40 -18.32 17.67 23.85
C TYR A 40 -18.08 19.02 24.57
N PRO A 41 -19.00 19.43 25.48
CA PRO A 41 -18.94 20.74 26.09
C PRO A 41 -17.59 21.03 26.78
N GLN A 42 -17.08 22.26 26.62
CA GLN A 42 -15.84 22.68 27.26
C GLN A 42 -15.94 22.61 28.79
N HIS A 43 -14.87 22.22 29.47
CA HIS A 43 -14.83 22.08 30.93
C HIS A 43 -14.02 23.15 31.66
N VAL A 44 -13.21 23.93 30.93
CA VAL A 44 -12.33 24.97 31.50
C VAL A 44 -12.58 26.28 30.78
N ARG A 45 -12.86 27.34 31.56
CA ARG A 45 -13.12 28.70 31.05
C ARG A 45 -11.84 29.52 31.00
N SER A 46 -11.01 29.38 32.02
CA SER A 46 -9.72 30.06 32.09
C SER A 46 -8.77 29.32 33.02
N SER A 47 -7.51 29.24 32.62
CA SER A 47 -6.40 28.75 33.43
C SER A 47 -5.27 29.76 33.37
N ARG A 48 -4.70 30.15 34.51
CA ARG A 48 -3.61 31.13 34.59
C ARG A 48 -2.56 30.65 35.58
N ILE A 49 -1.30 30.91 35.26
CA ILE A 49 -0.16 30.55 36.12
C ILE A 49 0.59 31.83 36.48
N ALA A 50 0.89 32.00 37.76
CA ALA A 50 1.77 33.03 38.27
C ALA A 50 2.92 32.45 39.09
N ILE A 51 4.03 33.18 39.15
CA ILE A 51 5.22 32.76 39.87
C ILE A 51 5.83 33.92 40.65
N GLY A 52 6.41 33.63 41.81
CA GLY A 52 7.20 34.62 42.54
C GLY A 52 7.74 34.14 43.89
N THR A 53 8.76 34.83 44.41
CA THR A 53 9.32 34.58 45.76
C THR A 53 8.71 35.47 46.83
N ARG A 54 8.29 36.70 46.46
CA ARG A 54 7.58 37.65 47.34
C ARG A 54 6.31 38.18 46.69
N THR A 55 6.41 38.68 45.47
CA THR A 55 5.28 39.15 44.63
C THR A 55 5.06 38.18 43.49
N LEU A 56 3.80 37.82 43.22
CA LEU A 56 3.44 36.96 42.09
C LEU A 56 3.40 37.77 40.80
N ASP A 57 4.04 37.24 39.76
CA ASP A 57 4.00 37.76 38.39
C ASP A 57 3.26 36.76 37.50
N TRP A 58 2.27 37.24 36.76
CA TRP A 58 1.42 36.41 35.90
C TRP A 58 2.11 36.19 34.56
N LEU A 59 2.13 34.94 34.10
CA LEU A 59 2.80 34.57 32.85
C LEU A 59 2.14 35.19 31.61
N ASP A 60 0.84 35.49 31.66
CA ASP A 60 0.11 36.21 30.60
C ASP A 60 0.19 37.75 30.75
N GLY A 61 0.96 38.24 31.71
CA GLY A 61 1.17 39.66 31.98
C GLY A 61 2.25 40.30 31.09
N PRO A 62 2.30 41.65 31.03
CA PRO A 62 3.30 42.36 30.24
C PRO A 62 4.71 42.11 30.75
N GLY A 63 5.69 41.98 29.84
CA GLY A 63 7.11 41.81 30.15
C GLY A 63 7.63 40.36 30.06
N TRP A 64 6.75 39.41 29.72
CA TRP A 64 7.11 38.04 29.36
C TRP A 64 7.25 37.88 27.84
N ARG A 65 8.21 37.07 27.43
CA ARG A 65 8.37 36.59 26.05
C ARG A 65 8.12 35.10 26.02
N HIS A 66 7.25 34.65 25.12
CA HIS A 66 6.88 33.24 24.97
C HIS A 66 7.33 32.67 23.64
N VAL A 67 7.75 31.42 23.65
CA VAL A 67 8.01 30.62 22.45
C VAL A 67 7.36 29.26 22.64
N GLN A 68 6.52 28.86 21.68
CA GLN A 68 5.85 27.57 21.68
C GLN A 68 6.40 26.66 20.58
N THR A 69 6.62 25.40 20.94
CA THR A 69 7.08 24.33 20.04
C THR A 69 6.53 23.00 20.51
N TYR A 70 6.34 22.03 19.62
CA TYR A 70 6.15 20.65 20.05
C TYR A 70 7.50 19.98 20.30
N VAL A 71 7.56 19.06 21.28
CA VAL A 71 8.69 18.14 21.38
C VAL A 71 8.75 17.34 20.07
N PRO A 72 9.90 17.31 19.37
CA PRO A 72 10.00 16.71 18.05
C PRO A 72 9.41 15.30 18.00
N GLY A 73 8.49 15.09 17.06
CA GLY A 73 7.84 13.80 16.82
C GLY A 73 6.76 13.38 17.79
N THR A 74 6.24 14.32 18.59
CA THR A 74 5.15 14.09 19.55
C THR A 74 4.08 15.19 19.46
N ASN A 75 3.02 15.04 20.27
CA ASN A 75 2.05 16.11 20.54
C ASN A 75 2.27 16.78 21.91
N VAL A 76 3.44 16.60 22.52
CA VAL A 76 3.78 17.28 23.77
C VAL A 76 4.12 18.72 23.46
N LEU A 77 3.22 19.64 23.84
CA LEU A 77 3.41 21.07 23.64
C LEU A 77 4.38 21.60 24.69
N THR A 78 5.38 22.36 24.26
CA THR A 78 6.31 23.08 25.12
C THR A 78 6.12 24.59 24.97
N THR A 79 5.88 25.29 26.06
CA THR A 79 5.90 26.76 26.13
C THR A 79 7.08 27.20 26.98
N ARG A 80 8.03 27.93 26.37
CA ARG A 80 9.15 28.56 27.07
C ARG A 80 8.84 30.03 27.29
N SER A 81 8.88 30.44 28.55
CA SER A 81 8.58 31.80 28.98
C SER A 81 9.81 32.42 29.65
N GLU A 82 10.26 33.57 29.15
CA GLU A 82 11.40 34.30 29.71
C GLU A 82 10.97 35.72 30.07
N ARG A 83 11.35 36.16 31.28
CA ARG A 83 11.11 37.53 31.75
C ARG A 83 12.17 38.47 31.19
N ALA A 84 11.79 39.69 30.83
CA ALA A 84 12.73 40.74 30.41
C ALA A 84 13.92 40.87 31.38
N GLY A 85 15.14 40.67 30.88
CA GLY A 85 16.39 40.63 31.66
C GLY A 85 16.93 39.24 32.01
N GLY A 86 16.27 38.15 31.60
CA GLY A 86 16.81 36.77 31.59
C GLY A 86 16.98 36.09 32.95
N ARG A 87 16.53 36.73 34.05
CA ARG A 87 16.70 36.22 35.43
C ARG A 87 15.75 35.09 35.83
N LEU A 88 14.67 34.87 35.07
CA LEU A 88 13.67 33.84 35.33
C LEU A 88 13.23 33.20 34.03
N ARG A 89 13.42 31.89 33.91
CA ARG A 89 13.02 31.08 32.76
C ARG A 89 12.07 29.98 33.23
N ILE A 90 11.01 29.78 32.47
CA ILE A 90 10.01 28.76 32.75
C ILE A 90 9.83 27.92 31.50
N GLU A 91 9.91 26.61 31.65
CA GLU A 91 9.54 25.64 30.62
C GLU A 91 8.27 24.94 31.09
N GLN A 92 7.21 25.08 30.31
CA GLN A 92 5.93 24.41 30.53
C GLN A 92 5.81 23.30 29.48
N ARG A 93 5.40 22.09 29.88
CA ARG A 93 5.03 21.01 28.95
C ARG A 93 3.61 20.55 29.21
N ALA A 94 2.83 20.34 28.15
CA ALA A 94 1.47 19.83 28.24
C ALA A 94 1.32 18.53 27.42
N ALA A 95 0.68 17.53 28.01
CA ALA A 95 0.43 16.22 27.40
C ALA A 95 -0.96 15.69 27.80
N ALA A 96 -1.64 15.00 26.87
CA ALA A 96 -2.86 14.25 27.12
C ALA A 96 -2.51 12.79 27.44
N ILE A 97 -2.88 12.31 28.62
CA ILE A 97 -2.54 10.98 29.15
C ILE A 97 -3.83 10.29 29.59
N GLY A 98 -4.29 9.30 28.82
CA GLY A 98 -5.59 8.67 29.04
C GLY A 98 -6.73 9.70 28.98
N ASP A 99 -7.53 9.77 30.05
CA ASP A 99 -8.62 10.75 30.21
C ASP A 99 -8.18 12.01 30.98
N ALA A 100 -6.88 12.33 31.00
CA ALA A 100 -6.34 13.45 31.77
C ALA A 100 -5.41 14.35 30.97
N LEU A 101 -5.44 15.64 31.28
CA LEU A 101 -4.46 16.63 30.85
C LEU A 101 -3.45 16.84 31.97
N ALA A 102 -2.17 16.70 31.64
CA ALA A 102 -1.06 16.99 32.54
C ALA A 102 -0.24 18.18 32.01
N ILE A 103 -0.01 19.18 32.86
CA ILE A 103 0.84 20.35 32.58
C ILE A 103 1.99 20.36 33.58
N ALA A 104 3.20 20.11 33.11
CA ALA A 104 4.42 20.14 33.91
C ALA A 104 5.12 21.50 33.77
N VAL A 105 5.39 22.19 34.88
CA VAL A 105 6.04 23.51 34.90
C VAL A 105 7.38 23.41 35.61
N ARG A 106 8.47 23.66 34.88
CA ARG A 106 9.83 23.69 35.41
C ARG A 106 10.35 25.13 35.41
N ILE A 107 11.00 25.51 36.49
CA ILE A 107 11.51 26.87 36.71
C ILE A 107 13.02 26.80 36.85
N ASP A 108 13.71 27.59 36.03
CA ASP A 108 15.15 27.82 36.13
C ASP A 108 15.36 29.25 36.65
N GLY A 109 15.66 29.34 37.96
CA GLY A 109 15.74 30.60 38.70
C GLY A 109 16.07 30.40 40.20
N PRO A 110 15.44 31.16 41.13
CA PRO A 110 15.74 31.08 42.58
C PRO A 110 15.50 29.68 43.15
N ALA A 111 16.20 29.31 44.24
CA ALA A 111 16.19 27.96 44.82
C ALA A 111 14.78 27.41 45.11
N ALA A 112 13.85 28.28 45.53
CA ALA A 112 12.43 27.98 45.65
C ALA A 112 11.57 29.20 45.30
N ALA A 113 10.41 28.98 44.68
CA ALA A 113 9.41 30.01 44.35
C ALA A 113 7.99 29.48 44.58
N ARG A 114 7.05 30.38 44.84
CA ARG A 114 5.61 30.05 44.86
C ARG A 114 5.09 30.04 43.43
N LEU A 115 4.56 28.90 42.99
CA LEU A 115 3.77 28.77 41.77
C LEU A 115 2.29 28.80 42.16
N ARG A 116 1.55 29.75 41.62
CA ARG A 116 0.09 29.84 41.77
C ARG A 116 -0.57 29.41 40.48
N TRP A 117 -1.48 28.44 40.58
CA TRP A 117 -2.36 28.05 39.49
C TRP A 117 -3.79 28.45 39.81
N GLU A 118 -4.37 29.29 38.96
CA GLU A 118 -5.77 29.69 39.01
C GLU A 118 -6.53 29.02 37.87
N LEU A 119 -7.62 28.32 38.21
CA LEU A 119 -8.44 27.58 37.25
C LEU A 119 -9.92 27.86 37.50
N ALA A 120 -10.64 28.34 36.49
CA ALA A 120 -12.08 28.50 36.53
C ALA A 120 -12.73 27.38 35.69
N PRO A 121 -13.35 26.37 36.33
CA PRO A 121 -14.08 25.35 35.61
C PRO A 121 -15.38 25.91 35.01
N GLN A 122 -15.82 25.29 33.92
CA GLN A 122 -17.13 25.47 33.29
C GLN A 122 -17.70 24.10 32.92
N VAL A 123 -17.76 23.17 33.87
CA VAL A 123 -18.03 21.75 33.62
C VAL A 123 -19.36 21.59 32.87
N GLY A 124 -19.33 20.86 31.74
CA GLY A 124 -20.50 20.67 30.89
C GLY A 124 -20.92 21.92 30.10
N GLY A 125 -19.98 22.83 29.83
CA GLY A 125 -20.25 24.10 29.12
C GLY A 125 -21.07 25.11 29.92
N GLN A 126 -21.26 24.87 31.22
CA GLN A 126 -22.02 25.75 32.11
C GLN A 126 -21.08 26.52 33.04
N VAL A 127 -21.32 27.83 33.17
CA VAL A 127 -20.54 28.70 34.09
C VAL A 127 -21.20 28.78 35.46
N LEU A 128 -22.53 28.73 35.52
CA LEU A 128 -23.30 28.76 36.76
C LEU A 128 -23.52 27.34 37.29
N ALA A 129 -23.88 27.22 38.58
CA ALA A 129 -24.22 25.97 39.25
C ALA A 129 -23.14 24.87 39.23
N ASN A 130 -21.87 25.23 39.00
CA ASN A 130 -20.76 24.29 39.15
C ASN A 130 -20.49 24.07 40.63
N ALA A 131 -20.46 22.81 41.07
CA ALA A 131 -20.02 22.45 42.41
C ALA A 131 -18.51 22.19 42.40
N LEU A 132 -17.78 22.79 43.33
CA LEU A 132 -16.34 22.61 43.52
C LEU A 132 -16.06 22.19 44.96
N ILE A 133 -15.53 20.99 45.16
CA ILE A 133 -15.34 20.34 46.47
C ILE A 133 -13.87 19.96 46.65
N TYR A 134 -13.24 20.35 47.75
CA TYR A 134 -11.88 19.93 48.09
C TYR A 134 -11.88 18.71 49.01
N HIS A 135 -11.17 17.66 48.59
CA HIS A 135 -10.94 16.43 49.35
C HIS A 135 -9.52 16.46 49.96
N PRO A 136 -9.34 16.91 51.21
CA PRO A 136 -8.02 17.10 51.81
C PRO A 136 -7.22 15.79 51.96
N ASP A 137 -7.88 14.67 52.25
CA ASP A 137 -7.22 13.35 52.42
C ASP A 137 -6.58 12.85 51.12
N ARG A 138 -7.14 13.28 49.98
CA ARG A 138 -6.68 12.92 48.64
C ARG A 138 -5.88 14.04 47.98
N ASP A 139 -5.94 15.26 48.51
CA ASP A 139 -5.39 16.48 47.92
C ASP A 139 -5.87 16.67 46.47
N VAL A 140 -7.20 16.70 46.30
CA VAL A 140 -7.90 16.83 45.02
C VAL A 140 -9.08 17.78 45.14
N LEU A 141 -9.21 18.68 44.16
CA LEU A 141 -10.42 19.46 43.92
C LEU A 141 -11.30 18.74 42.91
N TYR A 142 -12.52 18.40 43.32
CA TYR A 142 -13.52 17.75 42.50
C TYR A 142 -14.55 18.78 42.04
N ALA A 143 -14.69 18.95 40.73
CA ALA A 143 -15.71 19.79 40.12
C ALA A 143 -16.69 18.93 39.33
N TYR A 144 -17.99 19.16 39.42
CA TYR A 144 -18.95 18.40 38.62
C TYR A 144 -20.19 19.23 38.25
N PHE A 145 -20.81 18.83 37.15
CA PHE A 145 -22.11 19.32 36.69
C PHE A 145 -22.80 18.19 35.92
N ARG A 146 -23.97 17.75 36.43
CA ARG A 146 -24.71 16.59 35.91
C ARG A 146 -23.80 15.35 35.75
N GLU A 147 -23.71 14.80 34.55
CA GLU A 147 -22.91 13.63 34.18
C GLU A 147 -21.43 13.94 33.93
N TYR A 148 -20.97 15.19 34.08
CA TYR A 148 -19.57 15.57 33.84
C TYR A 148 -18.85 15.82 35.15
N ALA A 149 -17.65 15.26 35.26
CA ALA A 149 -16.82 15.33 36.45
C ALA A 149 -15.35 15.64 36.09
N LEU A 150 -14.76 16.53 36.87
CA LEU A 150 -13.35 16.93 36.82
C LEU A 150 -12.70 16.68 38.18
N ALA A 151 -11.54 16.02 38.17
CA ALA A 151 -10.60 16.11 39.29
C ALA A 151 -9.46 17.05 38.90
N ILE A 152 -9.08 17.94 39.81
CA ILE A 152 -8.01 18.92 39.66
C ILE A 152 -7.03 18.71 40.81
N GLY A 153 -5.74 18.63 40.51
CA GLY A 153 -4.71 18.44 41.52
C GLY A 153 -3.35 18.93 41.08
N ALA A 154 -2.41 18.95 42.01
CA ALA A 154 -1.03 19.30 41.72
C ALA A 154 -0.05 18.32 42.39
N SER A 155 1.18 18.30 41.88
CA SER A 155 2.31 17.68 42.57
C SER A 155 3.60 18.51 42.46
N PRO A 156 4.35 18.76 43.54
CA PRO A 156 4.05 18.38 44.92
C PRO A 156 2.71 18.93 45.42
N ARG A 157 2.21 18.37 46.54
CA ARG A 157 0.90 18.76 47.10
C ARG A 157 0.79 20.28 47.29
N ALA A 158 -0.40 20.81 47.06
CA ALA A 158 -0.64 22.24 47.21
C ALA A 158 -0.45 22.68 48.67
N SER A 159 0.37 23.72 48.86
CA SER A 159 0.58 24.36 50.17
C SER A 159 -0.63 25.18 50.61
N GLU A 160 -1.41 25.69 49.66
CA GLU A 160 -2.69 26.37 49.90
C GLU A 160 -3.66 26.05 48.77
N VAL A 161 -4.93 25.79 49.11
CA VAL A 161 -6.02 25.56 48.17
C VAL A 161 -7.17 26.50 48.50
N ARG A 162 -7.69 27.22 47.50
CA ARG A 162 -8.84 28.12 47.64
C ARG A 162 -9.92 27.76 46.63
N ALA A 163 -11.16 27.80 47.07
CA ALA A 163 -12.35 27.71 46.23
C ALA A 163 -13.20 28.96 46.45
N GLN A 164 -13.53 29.67 45.37
CA GLN A 164 -14.27 30.93 45.41
C GLN A 164 -15.53 30.82 44.54
N ALA A 165 -16.61 31.52 44.92
CA ALA A 165 -17.83 31.67 44.12
C ALA A 165 -18.15 33.16 43.91
N LYS A 166 -18.65 33.53 42.73
CA LYS A 166 -19.01 34.92 42.41
C LYS A 166 -20.51 35.17 42.67
N GLY A 167 -20.82 36.01 43.67
CA GLY A 167 -22.12 36.71 43.84
C GLY A 167 -23.31 35.91 44.43
N ALA A 168 -23.50 36.02 45.75
CA ALA A 168 -24.74 36.17 46.53
C ALA A 168 -24.46 35.75 47.99
N GLY A 169 -23.91 36.67 48.80
CA GLY A 169 -23.77 36.50 50.25
C GLY A 169 -22.64 35.62 50.80
N GLY A 170 -21.89 34.88 49.98
CA GLY A 170 -20.77 34.05 50.44
C GLY A 170 -19.41 34.72 50.21
N GLY A 171 -18.78 35.24 51.26
CA GLY A 171 -17.37 35.63 51.22
C GLY A 171 -16.50 34.44 50.81
N GLY A 172 -15.53 34.65 49.91
CA GLY A 172 -14.59 33.60 49.51
C GLY A 172 -13.94 32.96 50.72
N VAL A 173 -14.14 31.65 50.90
CA VAL A 173 -13.62 30.92 52.05
C VAL A 173 -12.18 30.50 51.73
N SER A 174 -11.21 31.28 52.21
CA SER A 174 -9.80 30.85 52.26
C SER A 174 -9.60 29.99 53.50
N ARG A 175 -9.20 28.72 53.37
CA ARG A 175 -8.80 27.89 54.52
C ARG A 175 -7.42 27.28 54.26
N PRO A 176 -6.57 27.09 55.29
CA PRO A 176 -5.31 26.37 55.17
C PRO A 176 -5.51 24.94 54.66
N ALA A 177 -4.49 24.35 54.05
CA ALA A 177 -4.50 22.94 53.62
C ALA A 177 -4.93 22.01 54.78
N GLY A 178 -6.00 21.20 54.56
CA GLY A 178 -6.51 20.22 55.54
C GLY A 178 -8.00 20.32 55.90
N SER A 179 -8.72 21.36 55.47
CA SER A 179 -10.17 21.51 55.70
C SER A 179 -10.99 21.21 54.44
N ARG A 180 -12.14 20.51 54.56
CA ARG A 180 -13.11 20.41 53.45
C ARG A 180 -13.59 21.81 53.06
N LEU A 181 -13.61 22.09 51.76
CA LEU A 181 -14.09 23.34 51.15
C LEU A 181 -15.12 22.98 50.09
N ALA A 182 -16.21 23.75 50.01
CA ALA A 182 -17.22 23.63 48.97
C ALA A 182 -17.66 25.01 48.50
N ALA A 183 -17.75 25.19 47.18
CA ALA A 183 -18.30 26.37 46.54
C ALA A 183 -19.27 25.93 45.43
N VAL A 184 -20.37 26.67 45.25
CA VAL A 184 -21.36 26.41 44.20
C VAL A 184 -21.69 27.74 43.52
N GLY A 185 -21.79 27.73 42.19
CA GLY A 185 -22.12 28.93 41.39
C GLY A 185 -21.12 29.13 40.26
N GLU A 186 -20.78 30.39 39.96
CA GLU A 186 -19.60 30.71 39.15
C GLU A 186 -18.35 30.54 40.03
N VAL A 187 -17.68 29.41 39.91
CA VAL A 187 -16.57 29.03 40.80
C VAL A 187 -15.19 29.22 40.17
N ALA A 188 -14.20 29.43 41.03
CA ALA A 188 -12.78 29.44 40.67
C ALA A 188 -11.95 28.75 41.75
N ALA A 189 -10.95 27.98 41.31
CA ALA A 189 -9.97 27.31 42.15
C ALA A 189 -8.62 28.05 42.11
N THR A 190 -7.93 28.09 43.23
CA THR A 190 -6.53 28.52 43.31
C THR A 190 -5.71 27.47 44.06
N LEU A 191 -4.62 26.99 43.46
CA LEU A 191 -3.65 26.10 44.09
C LEU A 191 -2.30 26.79 44.14
N ASP A 192 -1.74 26.96 45.35
CA ASP A 192 -0.37 27.43 45.54
C ASP A 192 0.56 26.25 45.84
N VAL A 193 1.55 26.04 44.98
CA VAL A 193 2.56 24.98 45.10
C VAL A 193 3.94 25.59 45.34
N THR A 194 4.72 24.99 46.23
CA THR A 194 6.13 25.37 46.40
C THR A 194 6.95 24.69 45.32
N ALA A 195 7.43 25.47 44.35
CA ALA A 195 8.27 24.98 43.27
C ALA A 195 9.75 25.09 43.63
N GLN A 196 10.51 24.01 43.42
CA GLN A 196 11.96 23.97 43.58
C GLN A 196 12.63 24.17 42.22
N SER A 197 13.73 24.94 42.19
CA SER A 197 14.48 25.18 40.95
C SER A 197 14.89 23.86 40.29
N GLY A 198 14.67 23.75 38.98
CA GLY A 198 15.01 22.57 38.17
C GLY A 198 14.08 21.35 38.31
N ARG A 199 13.15 21.31 39.28
CA ARG A 199 12.17 20.23 39.44
C ARG A 199 10.81 20.62 38.86
N PRO A 200 10.12 19.73 38.11
CA PRO A 200 8.82 20.04 37.56
C PRO A 200 7.73 20.03 38.65
N VAL A 201 6.83 21.01 38.57
CA VAL A 201 5.52 20.99 39.25
C VAL A 201 4.48 20.49 38.27
N LEU A 202 3.75 19.44 38.64
CA LEU A 202 2.66 18.88 37.85
C LEU A 202 1.35 19.58 38.22
N LEU A 203 0.60 20.02 37.21
CA LEU A 203 -0.77 20.52 37.30
C LEU A 203 -1.64 19.55 36.50
N LEU A 204 -2.59 18.89 37.15
CA LEU A 204 -3.31 17.75 36.60
C LEU A 204 -4.81 18.04 36.55
N ILE A 205 -5.45 17.68 35.44
CA ILE A 205 -6.90 17.67 35.28
C ILE A 205 -7.30 16.31 34.73
N ALA A 206 -8.12 15.55 35.44
CA ALA A 206 -8.71 14.31 34.94
C ALA A 206 -10.20 14.52 34.63
N LEU A 207 -10.67 13.96 33.51
CA LEU A 207 -12.05 14.01 33.05
C LEU A 207 -12.76 12.67 33.31
N GLY A 208 -14.05 12.73 33.56
CA GLY A 208 -14.88 11.54 33.74
C GLY A 208 -16.36 11.89 33.88
N SER A 209 -17.16 10.89 34.20
CA SER A 209 -18.60 11.04 34.41
C SER A 209 -19.07 10.76 35.83
N SER A 210 -18.11 10.56 36.74
CA SER A 210 -18.38 10.02 38.06
C SER A 210 -17.21 10.30 39.03
N PRO A 211 -17.42 10.19 40.36
CA PRO A 211 -16.40 10.52 41.36
C PRO A 211 -15.09 9.71 41.26
N GLU A 212 -15.09 8.58 40.55
CA GLU A 212 -13.90 7.74 40.26
C GLU A 212 -12.79 8.53 39.52
N VAL A 213 -13.11 9.69 38.95
CA VAL A 213 -12.11 10.62 38.39
C VAL A 213 -11.11 11.11 39.45
N ILE A 214 -11.51 11.16 40.73
CA ILE A 214 -10.62 11.47 41.86
C ILE A 214 -9.53 10.41 41.99
N ASP A 215 -9.92 9.13 41.98
CA ASP A 215 -8.98 8.01 42.10
C ASP A 215 -8.03 7.96 40.91
N ARG A 216 -8.55 8.20 39.70
CA ARG A 216 -7.74 8.29 38.48
C ARG A 216 -6.69 9.41 38.57
N LEU A 217 -7.06 10.59 39.05
CA LEU A 217 -6.09 11.68 39.21
C LEU A 217 -5.03 11.35 40.27
N VAL A 218 -5.41 10.71 41.37
CA VAL A 218 -4.47 10.28 42.41
C VAL A 218 -3.47 9.25 41.86
N GLU A 219 -3.94 8.29 41.06
CA GLU A 219 -3.09 7.30 40.42
C GLU A 219 -2.16 7.93 39.38
N LEU A 220 -2.69 8.81 38.51
CA LEU A 220 -1.86 9.56 37.55
C LEU A 220 -0.78 10.39 38.26
N ARG A 221 -1.13 11.08 39.35
CA ARG A 221 -0.17 11.82 40.16
C ARG A 221 0.95 10.90 40.67
N ARG A 222 0.59 9.72 41.19
CA ARG A 222 1.54 8.71 41.68
C ARG A 222 2.46 8.19 40.57
N GLN A 223 1.92 8.03 39.35
CA GLN A 223 2.68 7.58 38.18
C GLN A 223 3.71 8.61 37.73
N LEU A 224 3.33 9.89 37.75
CA LEU A 224 4.19 10.99 37.29
C LEU A 224 5.16 11.50 38.38
N ASP A 225 4.87 11.21 39.65
CA ASP A 225 5.70 11.57 40.81
C ASP A 225 6.99 10.75 40.88
N GLY A 226 8.13 11.41 41.14
CA GLY A 226 9.39 10.76 41.49
C GLY A 226 10.54 10.94 40.50
N SER A 227 10.33 11.59 39.35
CA SER A 227 11.41 11.89 38.40
C SER A 227 12.14 13.20 38.78
N ALA A 228 13.48 13.18 38.77
CA ALA A 228 14.29 14.39 38.89
C ALA A 228 14.29 15.23 37.60
N GLY A 229 13.84 14.65 36.49
CA GLY A 229 13.70 15.26 35.16
C GLY A 229 12.24 15.33 34.71
N TRP A 230 12.00 15.39 33.40
CA TRP A 230 10.64 15.28 32.85
C TRP A 230 10.10 13.86 33.04
N PRO A 231 8.83 13.66 33.42
CA PRO A 231 8.22 12.33 33.42
C PRO A 231 8.28 11.71 32.02
N SER A 232 8.37 10.38 31.93
CA SER A 232 8.50 9.63 30.68
C SER A 232 7.37 9.92 29.69
N GLU A 233 6.18 10.22 30.19
CA GLU A 233 4.97 10.56 29.45
C GLU A 233 5.07 11.94 28.76
N PHE A 234 6.04 12.78 29.18
CA PHE A 234 6.42 14.05 28.54
C PHE A 234 7.70 13.93 27.69
N ALA A 235 8.25 12.72 27.57
CA ALA A 235 9.30 12.34 26.62
C ALA A 235 8.65 11.63 25.39
N PRO A 236 9.32 11.52 24.23
CA PRO A 236 8.79 10.69 23.12
C PRO A 236 8.88 9.19 23.50
N PRO A 237 7.92 8.24 23.20
CA PRO A 237 6.49 8.25 22.77
C PRO A 237 5.57 7.41 23.75
N PRO A 238 4.27 7.01 23.49
CA PRO A 238 3.40 7.19 22.32
C PRO A 238 2.01 7.85 22.56
N LEU A 239 1.45 8.41 21.48
CA LEU A 239 0.00 8.57 21.26
C LEU A 239 -0.38 7.69 20.05
N SER A 240 -1.38 6.82 20.25
CA SER A 240 -2.12 5.97 19.28
C SER A 240 -1.38 5.18 18.18
N GLY A 241 -0.06 5.25 18.06
CA GLY A 241 0.74 4.52 17.06
C GLY A 241 1.54 5.41 16.10
N ALA A 242 1.21 6.70 15.99
CA ALA A 242 1.93 7.63 15.13
C ALA A 242 3.07 8.33 15.88
N THR A 243 4.32 7.95 15.59
CA THR A 243 5.49 8.78 15.91
C THR A 243 5.98 9.44 14.62
N ARG A 244 6.77 10.52 14.72
CA ARG A 244 7.42 11.08 13.52
C ARG A 244 8.30 10.06 12.79
N ALA A 245 8.94 9.13 13.50
CA ALA A 245 9.71 8.07 12.87
C ALA A 245 8.79 7.14 12.07
N ALA A 246 7.70 6.65 12.68
CA ALA A 246 6.70 5.84 11.97
C ALA A 246 6.07 6.57 10.76
N ALA A 247 5.75 7.86 10.92
CA ALA A 247 5.15 8.69 9.86
C ALA A 247 6.10 9.00 8.70
N LEU A 248 7.42 9.00 8.92
CA LEU A 248 8.41 9.28 7.87
C LEU A 248 9.00 8.01 7.25
N ASP A 249 9.27 6.99 8.06
CA ASP A 249 9.91 5.74 7.63
C ASP A 249 8.94 4.84 6.84
N GLY A 250 7.63 5.00 7.03
CA GLY A 250 6.59 4.22 6.35
C GLY A 250 6.29 4.65 4.92
N ILE A 251 6.78 5.81 4.45
CA ILE A 251 6.40 6.39 3.15
C ILE A 251 7.62 6.44 2.22
N ALA A 252 7.66 5.50 1.28
CA ALA A 252 8.74 5.37 0.31
C ALA A 252 8.94 6.67 -0.48
N GLY A 253 10.18 7.15 -0.57
CA GLY A 253 10.53 8.33 -1.36
C GLY A 253 10.28 9.69 -0.69
N LEU A 254 9.59 9.76 0.47
CA LEU A 254 9.37 11.01 1.19
C LEU A 254 10.68 11.70 1.60
N ALA A 255 11.72 10.92 1.93
CA ALA A 255 13.07 11.42 2.23
C ALA A 255 13.75 12.14 1.05
N ARG A 256 13.25 11.95 -0.19
CA ARG A 256 13.73 12.65 -1.39
C ARG A 256 13.05 14.01 -1.57
N VAL A 257 11.95 14.25 -0.86
CA VAL A 257 11.29 15.56 -0.83
C VAL A 257 12.08 16.48 0.10
N ARG A 258 12.08 17.79 -0.19
CA ARG A 258 12.80 18.81 0.60
C ARG A 258 12.45 18.75 2.10
N ALA A 259 13.47 18.89 2.96
CA ALA A 259 13.33 18.75 4.41
C ALA A 259 12.18 19.59 5.03
N PRO A 260 11.98 20.89 4.71
CA PRO A 260 10.86 21.66 5.26
C PRO A 260 9.47 21.09 4.96
N ALA A 261 9.30 20.46 3.79
CA ALA A 261 8.04 19.82 3.41
C ALA A 261 7.85 18.49 4.15
N SER A 262 8.90 17.68 4.29
CA SER A 262 8.84 16.43 5.07
C SER A 262 8.56 16.70 6.57
N ASP A 263 9.11 17.77 7.14
CA ASP A 263 8.82 18.19 8.52
C ASP A 263 7.36 18.63 8.68
N GLY A 264 6.85 19.39 7.71
CA GLY A 264 5.44 19.76 7.65
C GLY A 264 4.53 18.54 7.53
N TYR A 265 4.94 17.54 6.77
CA TYR A 265 4.19 16.31 6.53
C TYR A 265 3.98 15.54 7.84
N ALA A 266 5.06 15.26 8.57
CA ALA A 266 4.98 14.60 9.86
C ALA A 266 4.15 15.41 10.88
N ARG A 267 4.27 16.74 10.87
CA ARG A 267 3.46 17.61 11.73
C ARG A 267 1.97 17.52 11.38
N SER A 268 1.62 17.48 10.10
CA SER A 268 0.23 17.34 9.63
C SER A 268 -0.41 16.03 10.08
N ILE A 269 0.27 14.88 9.93
CA ILE A 269 -0.24 13.58 10.44
C ILE A 269 -0.54 13.66 11.93
N LEU A 270 0.45 14.11 12.71
CA LEU A 270 0.31 14.20 14.15
C LEU A 270 -0.76 15.22 14.58
N THR A 271 -1.03 16.25 13.77
CA THR A 271 -2.13 17.20 14.02
C THR A 271 -3.49 16.55 13.75
N ILE A 272 -3.65 15.84 12.62
CA ILE A 272 -4.88 15.10 12.30
C ILE A 272 -5.18 14.04 13.36
N ALA A 273 -4.16 13.33 13.85
CA ALA A 273 -4.30 12.36 14.93
C ALA A 273 -4.87 12.97 16.24
N GLN A 274 -4.59 14.25 16.53
CA GLN A 274 -5.19 14.93 17.69
C GLN A 274 -6.65 15.34 17.47
N LEU A 275 -7.07 15.42 16.21
CA LEU A 275 -8.43 15.74 15.76
C LEU A 275 -9.19 14.49 15.31
N THR A 276 -8.71 13.30 15.65
CA THR A 276 -9.39 12.03 15.40
C THR A 276 -10.03 11.58 16.70
N ASP A 277 -11.35 11.54 16.76
CA ASP A 277 -12.08 11.06 17.93
C ASP A 277 -12.00 9.54 18.03
N ARG A 278 -12.06 9.01 19.26
CA ARG A 278 -12.09 7.57 19.53
C ARG A 278 -13.27 6.84 18.87
N SER A 279 -14.33 7.54 18.46
CA SER A 279 -15.46 6.97 17.71
C SER A 279 -15.11 6.63 16.25
N GLY A 280 -14.00 7.17 15.73
CA GLY A 280 -13.66 7.17 14.31
C GLY A 280 -14.01 8.47 13.59
N ALA A 281 -14.73 9.39 14.24
CA ALA A 281 -15.03 10.71 13.66
C ALA A 281 -13.75 11.53 13.42
N LEU A 282 -13.65 12.15 12.25
CA LEU A 282 -12.54 13.02 11.86
C LEU A 282 -13.01 14.49 11.96
N MET A 283 -12.48 15.21 12.95
CA MET A 283 -12.93 16.57 13.27
C MET A 283 -12.30 17.59 12.32
N ALA A 284 -13.10 18.52 11.80
CA ALA A 284 -12.59 19.56 10.87
C ALA A 284 -11.60 20.52 11.54
N ALA A 285 -11.85 20.89 12.80
CA ALA A 285 -10.99 21.74 13.61
C ALA A 285 -11.33 21.57 15.11
N PRO A 286 -10.55 22.15 16.04
CA PRO A 286 -10.95 22.25 17.44
C PRO A 286 -12.25 23.05 17.63
N PRO A 287 -12.96 22.87 18.77
CA PRO A 287 -14.13 23.66 19.16
C PRO A 287 -13.85 25.15 19.40
N VAL A 288 -13.65 25.91 18.32
CA VAL A 288 -13.50 27.37 18.31
C VAL A 288 -14.81 28.06 17.92
N ASP A 289 -14.93 29.36 18.20
CA ASP A 289 -16.17 30.13 17.99
C ASP A 289 -17.35 29.60 18.84
N ALA A 290 -17.10 29.27 20.11
CA ALA A 290 -18.09 28.71 21.03
C ALA A 290 -19.32 29.60 21.28
N GLN A 291 -19.25 30.88 20.90
CA GLN A 291 -20.36 31.84 20.98
C GLN A 291 -21.11 32.00 19.66
N TYR A 292 -20.81 31.16 18.66
CA TYR A 292 -21.48 31.13 17.35
C TYR A 292 -21.48 32.50 16.66
N ARG A 293 -20.39 33.26 16.79
CA ARG A 293 -20.31 34.66 16.34
C ARG A 293 -19.89 34.79 14.88
N GLY A 294 -19.44 33.74 14.20
CA GLY A 294 -19.24 33.83 12.75
C GLY A 294 -19.29 32.55 11.93
N SER A 295 -18.91 31.39 12.45
CA SER A 295 -18.93 30.09 11.74
C SER A 295 -20.06 29.17 12.17
N GLY A 296 -20.84 29.56 13.18
CA GLY A 296 -21.81 28.66 13.79
C GLY A 296 -21.15 27.53 14.59
N GLY A 297 -19.96 27.78 15.15
CA GLY A 297 -19.15 26.81 15.87
C GLY A 297 -18.32 25.91 14.95
N TYR A 298 -17.09 25.64 15.35
CA TYR A 298 -16.25 24.56 14.83
C TYR A 298 -16.14 23.44 15.86
N GLY A 299 -15.51 22.32 15.50
CA GLY A 299 -15.48 21.13 16.34
C GLY A 299 -16.56 20.12 15.98
N TYR A 300 -16.89 19.98 14.70
CA TYR A 300 -17.76 18.91 14.19
C TYR A 300 -17.02 18.08 13.15
N SER A 301 -17.57 16.92 12.83
CA SER A 301 -17.17 16.13 11.67
C SER A 301 -18.11 16.46 10.50
N TRP A 302 -17.57 17.13 9.48
CA TRP A 302 -18.23 17.28 8.18
C TRP A 302 -17.92 16.05 7.33
N PRO A 303 -18.91 15.41 6.68
CA PRO A 303 -18.65 14.25 5.83
C PRO A 303 -17.64 14.54 4.71
N ARG A 304 -17.67 15.73 4.11
CA ARG A 304 -16.68 16.17 3.11
C ARG A 304 -15.26 16.25 3.68
N ASP A 305 -15.07 17.00 4.75
CA ASP A 305 -13.76 17.18 5.39
C ASP A 305 -13.23 15.82 5.84
N GLY A 306 -14.07 15.01 6.48
CA GLY A 306 -13.74 13.66 6.91
C GLY A 306 -13.31 12.76 5.75
N ALA A 307 -14.00 12.81 4.60
CA ALA A 307 -13.62 12.04 3.42
C ALA A 307 -12.23 12.43 2.88
N PHE A 308 -11.92 13.74 2.83
CA PHE A 308 -10.60 14.19 2.39
C PHE A 308 -9.49 13.91 3.40
N ILE A 309 -9.79 14.01 4.71
CA ILE A 309 -8.85 13.64 5.76
C ILE A 309 -8.58 12.13 5.72
N ALA A 310 -9.62 11.31 5.57
CA ALA A 310 -9.50 9.85 5.45
C ALA A 310 -8.67 9.45 4.23
N HIS A 311 -8.91 10.08 3.06
CA HIS A 311 -8.09 9.85 1.87
C HIS A 311 -6.61 10.22 2.10
N ALA A 312 -6.34 11.37 2.71
CA ALA A 312 -4.98 11.78 3.03
C ALA A 312 -4.29 10.84 4.03
N LEU A 313 -5.05 10.26 4.97
CA LEU A 313 -4.55 9.22 5.87
C LEU A 313 -4.24 7.91 5.15
N ASP A 314 -5.05 7.51 4.17
CA ASP A 314 -4.78 6.35 3.31
C ASP A 314 -3.47 6.53 2.52
N VAL A 315 -3.28 7.71 1.92
CA VAL A 315 -2.06 8.11 1.20
C VAL A 315 -0.85 8.15 2.13
N ALA A 316 -1.04 8.54 3.39
CA ALA A 316 -0.01 8.51 4.42
C ALA A 316 0.23 7.12 5.05
N GLY A 317 -0.55 6.09 4.68
CA GLY A 317 -0.43 4.74 5.22
C GLY A 317 -1.15 4.50 6.57
N GLU A 318 -1.86 5.49 7.11
CA GLU A 318 -2.60 5.45 8.38
C GLU A 318 -4.00 4.83 8.20
N ARG A 319 -4.05 3.65 7.56
CA ARG A 319 -5.27 3.00 7.06
C ARG A 319 -6.25 2.56 8.15
N GLY A 320 -5.78 2.40 9.38
CA GLY A 320 -6.64 2.08 10.51
C GLY A 320 -7.58 3.24 10.86
N ALA A 321 -7.09 4.48 10.80
CA ALA A 321 -7.88 5.67 11.10
C ALA A 321 -8.87 6.01 9.99
N SER A 322 -8.47 5.88 8.72
CA SER A 322 -9.37 6.05 7.57
C SER A 322 -10.49 4.99 7.57
N ARG A 323 -10.17 3.72 7.84
CA ARG A 323 -11.15 2.65 8.02
C ARG A 323 -12.15 2.99 9.12
N ALA A 324 -11.67 3.42 10.30
CA ALA A 324 -12.54 3.76 11.43
C ALA A 324 -13.52 4.89 11.07
N PHE A 325 -13.09 5.89 10.29
CA PHE A 325 -13.96 6.92 9.76
C PHE A 325 -15.05 6.35 8.85
N TYR A 326 -14.71 5.47 7.90
CA TYR A 326 -15.69 4.87 7.01
C TYR A 326 -16.68 3.96 7.74
N GLU A 327 -16.22 3.19 8.74
CA GLU A 327 -17.09 2.39 9.60
C GLU A 327 -18.12 3.27 10.33
N TRP A 328 -17.64 4.40 10.89
CA TRP A 328 -18.44 5.40 11.58
C TRP A 328 -19.43 6.10 10.65
N ILE A 329 -18.99 6.76 9.58
CA ILE A 329 -19.89 7.56 8.73
C ILE A 329 -20.93 6.70 7.98
N LEU A 330 -20.57 5.48 7.55
CA LEU A 330 -21.54 4.56 6.93
C LEU A 330 -22.63 4.13 7.91
N ALA A 331 -22.36 4.10 9.22
CA ALA A 331 -23.36 3.76 10.23
C ALA A 331 -24.36 4.91 10.46
N LEU A 332 -24.03 6.13 10.02
CA LEU A 332 -24.84 7.33 10.22
C LEU A 332 -25.68 7.73 9.00
N GLN A 333 -25.64 6.96 7.91
CA GLN A 333 -26.41 7.31 6.72
C GLN A 333 -27.92 7.21 7.05
N PRO A 334 -28.68 8.30 6.93
CA PRO A 334 -30.12 8.27 7.17
C PRO A 334 -30.86 7.51 6.06
N ASP A 335 -32.12 7.15 6.31
CA ASP A 335 -32.99 6.48 5.33
C ASP A 335 -33.18 7.28 4.03
N SER A 336 -33.04 8.62 4.10
CA SER A 336 -33.06 9.50 2.93
C SER A 336 -31.89 9.24 1.96
N GLY A 337 -30.82 8.57 2.41
CA GLY A 337 -29.62 8.30 1.61
C GLY A 337 -28.64 9.47 1.49
N ILE A 338 -29.00 10.66 1.98
CA ILE A 338 -28.16 11.87 1.96
C ILE A 338 -27.68 12.12 3.38
N TRP A 339 -26.37 12.12 3.61
CA TRP A 339 -25.81 12.48 4.91
C TRP A 339 -26.12 13.93 5.27
N GLU A 340 -26.29 14.19 6.56
CA GLU A 340 -26.45 15.55 7.10
C GLU A 340 -25.15 16.35 6.96
N GLN A 341 -25.28 17.68 6.91
CA GLN A 341 -24.16 18.62 6.74
C GLN A 341 -23.00 18.38 7.73
N ARG A 342 -23.33 18.08 8.98
CA ARG A 342 -22.32 17.86 10.03
C ARG A 342 -22.86 17.08 11.21
N TYR A 343 -21.95 16.36 11.86
CA TYR A 343 -22.24 15.48 12.98
C TYR A 343 -21.35 15.80 14.19
N PHE A 344 -21.91 15.61 15.37
CA PHE A 344 -21.11 15.36 16.57
C PHE A 344 -20.40 14.00 16.43
N ALA A 345 -19.29 13.80 17.15
CA ALA A 345 -18.47 12.61 17.09
C ALA A 345 -19.21 11.34 17.56
N ASP A 346 -20.25 11.50 18.38
CA ASP A 346 -21.15 10.41 18.79
C ASP A 346 -22.21 10.05 17.72
N GLY A 347 -22.21 10.76 16.59
CA GLY A 347 -23.08 10.51 15.44
C GLY A 347 -24.40 11.28 15.47
N VAL A 348 -24.66 12.08 16.51
CA VAL A 348 -25.84 12.95 16.53
C VAL A 348 -25.65 14.10 15.54
N ARG A 349 -26.74 14.47 14.85
CA ARG A 349 -26.76 15.64 13.94
C ARG A 349 -26.34 16.91 14.67
N ALA A 350 -25.33 17.61 14.14
CA ALA A 350 -24.89 18.90 14.66
C ALA A 350 -25.71 20.07 14.04
N PRO A 351 -25.70 21.28 14.63
CA PRO A 351 -26.51 22.40 14.16
C PRO A 351 -26.25 22.69 12.68
N SER A 352 -27.24 22.57 11.80
CA SER A 352 -27.03 22.66 10.34
C SER A 352 -27.93 23.74 9.74
N TRP A 353 -27.53 24.33 8.62
CA TRP A 353 -28.33 25.30 7.85
C TRP A 353 -28.47 24.92 6.37
N ALA A 354 -27.73 23.92 5.89
CA ALA A 354 -27.98 23.31 4.59
C ALA A 354 -29.24 22.43 4.65
N VAL A 355 -30.09 22.51 3.62
CA VAL A 355 -31.18 21.53 3.43
C VAL A 355 -30.58 20.21 2.95
N HIS A 356 -29.81 20.25 1.86
CA HIS A 356 -29.00 19.14 1.36
C HIS A 356 -27.70 19.69 0.74
N GLN A 357 -26.57 19.03 1.02
CA GLN A 357 -25.26 19.36 0.45
C GLN A 357 -24.68 18.09 -0.21
N LEU A 358 -25.03 17.89 -1.49
CA LEU A 358 -24.82 16.62 -2.17
C LEU A 358 -23.34 16.27 -2.39
N ASP A 359 -22.45 17.26 -2.44
CA ASP A 359 -21.01 17.01 -2.58
C ASP A 359 -20.44 16.29 -1.36
N GLU A 360 -21.03 16.44 -0.17
CA GLU A 360 -20.54 15.75 1.03
C GLU A 360 -20.81 14.25 0.96
N SER A 361 -22.04 13.88 0.59
CA SER A 361 -22.42 12.48 0.39
C SER A 361 -21.60 11.85 -0.74
N ALA A 362 -21.39 12.59 -1.83
CA ALA A 362 -20.57 12.15 -2.95
C ALA A 362 -19.09 12.01 -2.56
N ALA A 363 -18.53 12.93 -1.77
CA ALA A 363 -17.16 12.87 -1.29
C ALA A 363 -16.91 11.66 -0.38
N VAL A 364 -17.85 11.32 0.51
CA VAL A 364 -17.77 10.09 1.33
C VAL A 364 -17.69 8.85 0.44
N LEU A 365 -18.57 8.75 -0.56
CA LEU A 365 -18.62 7.60 -1.46
C LEU A 365 -17.38 7.53 -2.37
N TRP A 366 -16.91 8.66 -2.88
CA TRP A 366 -15.66 8.74 -3.65
C TRP A 366 -14.46 8.35 -2.78
N GLY A 367 -14.36 8.90 -1.57
CA GLY A 367 -13.27 8.59 -0.64
C GLY A 367 -13.26 7.12 -0.22
N LEU A 368 -14.43 6.54 0.04
CA LEU A 368 -14.56 5.11 0.34
C LEU A 368 -14.08 4.24 -0.84
N ASP A 369 -14.37 4.62 -2.08
CA ASP A 369 -13.79 3.95 -3.24
C ASP A 369 -12.27 4.06 -3.27
N GLN A 370 -11.70 5.24 -2.98
CA GLN A 370 -10.24 5.42 -2.91
C GLN A 370 -9.61 4.52 -1.84
N HIS A 371 -10.22 4.44 -0.65
CA HIS A 371 -9.80 3.56 0.43
C HIS A 371 -9.74 2.10 -0.03
N LEU A 372 -10.83 1.62 -0.65
CA LEU A 372 -10.94 0.25 -1.11
C LEU A 372 -9.97 -0.10 -2.26
N ARG A 373 -9.43 0.89 -2.99
CA ARG A 373 -8.38 0.66 -4.01
C ARG A 373 -7.00 0.43 -3.40
N VAL A 374 -6.70 1.04 -2.27
CA VAL A 374 -5.39 0.95 -1.62
C VAL A 374 -5.36 -0.06 -0.46
N ALA A 375 -6.54 -0.39 0.09
CA ALA A 375 -6.75 -1.30 1.19
C ALA A 375 -8.11 -2.00 1.02
N TRP A 376 -8.14 -3.12 0.27
CA TRP A 376 -9.38 -3.85 0.06
C TRP A 376 -9.98 -4.33 1.39
N ASP A 377 -11.26 -3.98 1.59
CA ASP A 377 -12.06 -4.42 2.74
C ASP A 377 -13.45 -4.86 2.26
N GLY A 378 -13.70 -6.17 2.32
CA GLY A 378 -14.96 -6.74 1.87
C GLY A 378 -16.18 -6.25 2.65
N SER A 379 -16.03 -5.96 3.94
CA SER A 379 -17.14 -5.48 4.79
C SER A 379 -17.54 -4.05 4.45
N LEU A 380 -16.55 -3.17 4.24
CA LEU A 380 -16.80 -1.81 3.80
C LEU A 380 -17.35 -1.75 2.37
N ALA A 381 -16.86 -2.61 1.46
CA ALA A 381 -17.39 -2.72 0.11
C ALA A 381 -18.87 -3.16 0.12
N GLU A 382 -19.21 -4.19 0.91
CA GLU A 382 -20.56 -4.72 1.05
C GLU A 382 -21.54 -3.67 1.62
N ARG A 383 -21.10 -2.86 2.59
CA ARG A 383 -21.92 -1.77 3.16
C ARG A 383 -22.00 -0.54 2.26
N GLY A 384 -20.94 -0.26 1.50
CA GLY A 384 -20.84 0.94 0.67
C GLY A 384 -21.74 0.91 -0.56
N LEU A 385 -21.94 -0.26 -1.18
CA LEU A 385 -22.77 -0.36 -2.39
C LEU A 385 -24.25 -0.02 -2.11
N PRO A 386 -24.92 -0.57 -1.08
CA PRO A 386 -26.26 -0.14 -0.69
C PRO A 386 -26.33 1.34 -0.31
N ALA A 387 -25.27 1.88 0.32
CA ALA A 387 -25.22 3.29 0.67
C ALA A 387 -25.18 4.19 -0.59
N ALA A 388 -24.38 3.83 -1.59
CA ALA A 388 -24.33 4.51 -2.89
C ALA A 388 -25.69 4.45 -3.60
N VAL A 389 -26.34 3.28 -3.62
CA VAL A 389 -27.68 3.13 -4.21
C VAL A 389 -28.69 4.07 -3.55
N ARG A 390 -28.72 4.16 -2.22
CA ARG A 390 -29.62 5.09 -1.51
C ARG A 390 -29.32 6.55 -1.88
N THR A 391 -28.07 6.96 -1.87
CA THR A 391 -27.66 8.31 -2.26
C THR A 391 -28.09 8.63 -3.70
N PHE A 392 -27.84 7.75 -4.66
CA PHE A 392 -28.16 8.04 -6.06
C PHE A 392 -29.67 7.93 -6.39
N ARG A 393 -30.45 7.19 -5.59
CA ARG A 393 -31.93 7.29 -5.65
C ARG A 393 -32.40 8.67 -5.21
N ALA A 394 -31.87 9.19 -4.10
CA ALA A 394 -32.19 10.53 -3.62
C ALA A 394 -31.77 11.62 -4.62
N VAL A 395 -30.56 11.54 -5.17
CA VAL A 395 -30.07 12.44 -6.22
C VAL A 395 -31.00 12.43 -7.43
N THR A 396 -31.48 11.24 -7.85
CA THR A 396 -32.43 11.13 -8.97
C THR A 396 -33.77 11.79 -8.66
N GLN A 397 -34.26 11.67 -7.42
CA GLN A 397 -35.50 12.29 -6.98
C GLN A 397 -35.38 13.83 -6.99
N LEU A 398 -34.31 14.37 -6.39
CA LEU A 398 -34.02 15.81 -6.42
C LEU A 398 -33.85 16.32 -7.86
N ALA A 399 -33.14 15.56 -8.71
CA ALA A 399 -32.96 15.92 -10.12
C ALA A 399 -34.28 15.98 -10.91
N ALA A 400 -35.27 15.17 -10.53
CA ALA A 400 -36.59 15.20 -11.17
C ALA A 400 -37.35 16.51 -10.86
N GLU A 401 -37.04 17.15 -9.74
CA GLU A 401 -37.65 18.43 -9.31
C GLU A 401 -36.88 19.63 -9.85
N THR A 402 -35.55 19.56 -9.89
CA THR A 402 -34.69 20.74 -10.15
C THR A 402 -33.81 20.66 -11.39
N GLY A 403 -33.81 19.52 -12.09
CA GLY A 403 -32.92 19.26 -13.23
C GLY A 403 -31.59 18.58 -12.85
N TRP A 404 -30.80 18.24 -13.87
CA TRP A 404 -29.48 17.61 -13.71
C TRP A 404 -28.35 18.63 -13.94
N PRO A 405 -27.37 18.75 -13.02
CA PRO A 405 -27.34 18.17 -11.68
C PRO A 405 -28.38 18.86 -10.77
N PRO A 406 -28.81 18.22 -9.67
CA PRO A 406 -29.78 18.83 -8.77
C PRO A 406 -29.30 20.15 -8.15
N VAL A 407 -30.25 21.02 -7.81
CA VAL A 407 -29.99 22.19 -6.97
C VAL A 407 -29.66 21.72 -5.55
N THR A 408 -28.55 22.22 -5.03
CA THR A 408 -28.04 21.89 -3.68
C THR A 408 -27.23 23.07 -3.16
N GLN A 409 -26.96 23.09 -1.87
CA GLN A 409 -26.05 24.08 -1.31
C GLN A 409 -24.61 23.81 -1.79
N ASN A 410 -23.85 24.87 -2.10
CA ASN A 410 -22.44 24.72 -2.47
C ASN A 410 -21.58 24.25 -1.30
N LEU A 411 -20.34 23.88 -1.61
CA LEU A 411 -19.30 23.54 -0.64
C LEU A 411 -18.98 24.68 0.36
N TRP A 412 -19.26 25.94 0.02
CA TRP A 412 -19.07 27.09 0.92
C TRP A 412 -20.24 27.34 1.86
N GLU A 413 -21.32 26.55 1.75
CA GLU A 413 -22.49 26.58 2.61
C GLU A 413 -23.25 27.92 2.56
N ASP A 414 -23.16 28.65 1.43
CA ASP A 414 -23.67 30.02 1.28
C ASP A 414 -24.60 30.26 0.07
N GLN A 415 -24.71 29.31 -0.86
CA GLN A 415 -25.53 29.46 -2.07
C GLN A 415 -26.18 28.15 -2.52
N ASP A 416 -27.50 28.17 -2.73
CA ASP A 416 -28.25 27.09 -3.37
C ASP A 416 -28.27 27.30 -4.90
N ALA A 417 -27.75 26.33 -5.65
CA ALA A 417 -27.75 26.34 -7.12
C ALA A 417 -27.40 24.94 -7.66
N ALA A 418 -27.38 24.78 -8.98
CA ALA A 418 -26.75 23.61 -9.59
C ALA A 418 -25.24 23.89 -9.72
N HIS A 419 -24.41 23.26 -8.89
CA HIS A 419 -22.97 23.59 -8.78
C HIS A 419 -22.08 22.62 -9.56
N LEU A 420 -21.09 23.17 -10.28
CA LEU A 420 -20.17 22.35 -11.07
C LEU A 420 -19.25 21.47 -10.21
N TYR A 421 -18.83 21.97 -9.05
CA TYR A 421 -18.05 21.19 -8.08
C TYR A 421 -18.84 19.97 -7.57
N THR A 422 -20.11 20.18 -7.22
CA THR A 422 -20.99 19.11 -6.74
C THR A 422 -21.29 18.10 -7.85
N LEU A 423 -21.49 18.56 -9.09
CA LEU A 423 -21.58 17.68 -10.25
C LEU A 423 -20.34 16.78 -10.35
N ALA A 424 -19.14 17.36 -10.24
CA ALA A 424 -17.88 16.62 -10.32
C ALA A 424 -17.80 15.53 -9.24
N ALA A 425 -18.12 15.87 -7.99
CA ALA A 425 -18.15 14.91 -6.88
C ALA A 425 -19.13 13.76 -7.14
N LEU A 426 -20.36 14.09 -7.56
CA LEU A 426 -21.41 13.11 -7.88
C LEU A 426 -20.99 12.20 -9.03
N LEU A 427 -20.41 12.75 -10.09
CA LEU A 427 -19.95 11.97 -11.24
C LEU A 427 -18.85 10.99 -10.84
N ALA A 428 -17.85 11.45 -10.06
CA ALA A 428 -16.79 10.58 -9.55
C ALA A 428 -17.34 9.42 -8.73
N ALA A 429 -18.26 9.70 -7.80
CA ALA A 429 -18.91 8.67 -6.98
C ALA A 429 -19.77 7.72 -7.82
N ALA A 430 -20.54 8.21 -8.78
CA ALA A 430 -21.36 7.38 -9.66
C ALA A 430 -20.51 6.42 -10.49
N THR A 431 -19.45 6.93 -11.11
CA THR A 431 -18.50 6.12 -11.90
C THR A 431 -17.85 5.03 -11.05
N ALA A 432 -17.37 5.38 -9.85
CA ALA A 432 -16.73 4.44 -8.94
C ALA A 432 -17.68 3.31 -8.52
N TRP A 433 -18.89 3.64 -8.07
CA TRP A 433 -19.82 2.65 -7.53
C TRP A 433 -20.57 1.89 -8.62
N ALA A 434 -20.74 2.45 -9.83
CA ALA A 434 -21.20 1.70 -10.99
C ALA A 434 -20.22 0.58 -11.36
N ALA A 435 -18.91 0.83 -11.29
CA ALA A 435 -17.89 -0.20 -11.49
C ALA A 435 -17.99 -1.31 -10.44
N ARG A 436 -18.05 -0.94 -9.15
CA ARG A 436 -18.17 -1.90 -8.05
C ARG A 436 -19.45 -2.74 -8.11
N ALA A 437 -20.55 -2.15 -8.54
CA ALA A 437 -21.81 -2.88 -8.73
C ALA A 437 -21.67 -3.95 -9.83
N ARG A 438 -20.93 -3.67 -10.91
CA ARG A 438 -20.64 -4.66 -11.97
C ARG A 438 -19.75 -5.79 -11.43
N ASP A 439 -18.73 -5.45 -10.65
CA ASP A 439 -17.82 -6.41 -10.02
C ASP A 439 -18.55 -7.32 -9.02
N ALA A 440 -19.53 -6.77 -8.29
CA ALA A 440 -20.40 -7.51 -7.38
C ALA A 440 -21.57 -8.25 -8.09
N HIS A 441 -21.68 -8.12 -9.42
CA HIS A 441 -22.77 -8.66 -10.22
C HIS A 441 -24.19 -8.21 -9.80
N ASP A 442 -24.31 -7.05 -9.15
CA ASP A 442 -25.60 -6.44 -8.80
C ASP A 442 -26.13 -5.61 -9.98
N ARG A 443 -27.03 -6.25 -10.75
CA ARG A 443 -27.59 -5.63 -11.96
C ARG A 443 -28.48 -4.42 -11.65
N GLU A 444 -29.20 -4.42 -10.53
CA GLU A 444 -30.11 -3.32 -10.20
C GLU A 444 -29.31 -2.08 -9.81
N ALA A 445 -28.37 -2.26 -8.87
CA ALA A 445 -27.47 -1.19 -8.44
C ALA A 445 -26.65 -0.66 -9.63
N GLY A 446 -26.06 -1.57 -10.42
CA GLY A 446 -25.28 -1.19 -11.60
C GLY A 446 -26.09 -0.40 -12.62
N SER A 447 -27.35 -0.79 -12.86
CA SER A 447 -28.24 -0.08 -13.78
C SER A 447 -28.61 1.32 -13.30
N LEU A 448 -28.92 1.49 -12.01
CA LEU A 448 -29.19 2.82 -11.43
C LEU A 448 -27.96 3.73 -11.52
N LEU A 449 -26.81 3.24 -11.04
CA LEU A 449 -25.59 4.03 -10.92
C LEU A 449 -25.04 4.43 -12.29
N SER A 450 -25.07 3.52 -13.28
CA SER A 450 -24.67 3.84 -14.65
C SER A 450 -25.59 4.87 -15.31
N ARG A 451 -26.91 4.86 -15.04
CA ARG A 451 -27.81 5.92 -15.54
C ARG A 451 -27.49 7.28 -14.91
N CYS A 452 -27.22 7.33 -13.61
CA CYS A 452 -26.83 8.56 -12.93
C CYS A 452 -25.49 9.08 -13.49
N GLU A 453 -24.50 8.20 -13.66
CA GLU A 453 -23.23 8.52 -14.29
C GLU A 453 -23.42 9.15 -15.69
N GLU A 454 -24.22 8.52 -16.55
CA GLU A 454 -24.51 9.01 -17.89
C GLU A 454 -25.15 10.41 -17.86
N ARG A 455 -26.17 10.62 -17.02
CA ARG A 455 -26.84 11.92 -16.88
C ARG A 455 -25.92 13.03 -16.38
N LEU A 456 -25.09 12.72 -15.38
CA LEU A 456 -24.11 13.68 -14.85
C LEU A 456 -23.03 14.02 -15.87
N ARG A 457 -22.58 13.03 -16.66
CA ARG A 457 -21.60 13.25 -17.73
C ARG A 457 -22.17 14.10 -18.87
N MET A 458 -23.41 13.84 -19.28
CA MET A 458 -24.12 14.69 -20.24
C MET A 458 -24.26 16.14 -19.74
N ALA A 459 -24.53 16.32 -18.44
CA ALA A 459 -24.60 17.65 -17.84
C ALA A 459 -23.24 18.36 -17.82
N LEU A 460 -22.14 17.64 -17.56
CA LEU A 460 -20.78 18.18 -17.64
C LEU A 460 -20.41 18.59 -19.07
N ASP A 461 -20.76 17.78 -20.06
CA ASP A 461 -20.46 18.03 -21.47
C ASP A 461 -21.24 19.24 -22.01
N ALA A 462 -22.47 19.43 -21.55
CA ALA A 462 -23.32 20.58 -21.89
C ALA A 462 -23.07 21.81 -20.99
N TRP A 463 -22.10 21.75 -20.07
CA TRP A 463 -21.94 22.80 -19.07
C TRP A 463 -21.50 24.13 -19.70
N PRO A 464 -22.08 25.28 -19.30
CA PRO A 464 -21.76 26.56 -19.91
C PRO A 464 -20.30 26.97 -19.78
N VAL A 465 -19.76 27.48 -20.88
CA VAL A 465 -18.41 28.03 -21.02
C VAL A 465 -18.52 29.51 -21.36
N ASP A 466 -17.75 30.36 -20.68
CA ASP A 466 -17.69 31.79 -20.98
C ASP A 466 -17.10 31.98 -22.39
N PRO A 467 -17.85 32.57 -23.34
CA PRO A 467 -17.39 32.71 -24.72
C PRO A 467 -16.16 33.63 -24.86
N ARG A 468 -15.83 34.44 -23.83
CA ARG A 468 -14.67 35.33 -23.84
C ARG A 468 -13.42 34.68 -23.30
N SER A 469 -13.54 33.94 -22.20
CA SER A 469 -12.38 33.38 -21.47
C SER A 469 -12.17 31.90 -21.71
N GLY A 470 -13.19 31.16 -22.16
CA GLY A 470 -13.18 29.70 -22.23
C GLY A 470 -13.34 29.01 -20.86
N ALA A 471 -13.54 29.77 -19.78
CA ALA A 471 -13.70 29.23 -18.43
C ALA A 471 -15.11 28.66 -18.21
N LEU A 472 -15.21 27.62 -17.39
CA LEU A 472 -16.49 27.01 -17.02
C LEU A 472 -17.22 27.88 -16.01
N ALA A 473 -18.55 27.93 -16.10
CA ALA A 473 -19.39 28.52 -15.06
C ALA A 473 -19.24 27.74 -13.74
N ARG A 474 -19.17 28.41 -12.60
CA ARG A 474 -19.12 27.73 -11.29
C ARG A 474 -20.45 27.08 -10.91
N ALA A 475 -21.56 27.69 -11.34
CA ALA A 475 -22.90 27.28 -11.00
C ALA A 475 -23.93 27.74 -12.04
N LEU A 476 -25.09 27.09 -12.06
CA LEU A 476 -26.30 27.57 -12.73
C LEU A 476 -27.27 28.07 -11.66
N VAL A 477 -27.44 29.39 -11.60
CA VAL A 477 -28.22 30.07 -10.57
C VAL A 477 -29.63 30.31 -11.08
N GLN A 478 -30.63 29.97 -10.28
CA GLN A 478 -32.00 30.36 -10.56
C GLN A 478 -32.17 31.84 -10.16
N ASP A 479 -32.05 32.75 -11.12
CA ASP A 479 -32.57 34.12 -10.98
C ASP A 479 -34.08 34.09 -11.34
N HIS A 480 -34.83 35.16 -11.12
CA HIS A 480 -36.28 35.27 -11.43
C HIS A 480 -36.66 34.98 -12.91
N SER A 481 -35.70 34.57 -13.75
CA SER A 481 -35.85 34.03 -15.09
C SER A 481 -36.46 32.62 -15.11
N VAL A 482 -37.02 32.26 -16.26
CA VAL A 482 -37.56 30.91 -16.52
C VAL A 482 -36.43 29.88 -16.70
N GLU A 483 -35.28 30.30 -17.24
CA GLU A 483 -34.10 29.45 -17.42
C GLU A 483 -32.98 29.81 -16.42
N PRO A 484 -32.21 28.83 -15.91
CA PRO A 484 -31.06 29.07 -15.04
C PRO A 484 -29.98 29.92 -15.72
N VAL A 485 -29.40 30.86 -14.98
CA VAL A 485 -28.35 31.77 -15.46
C VAL A 485 -26.97 31.23 -15.06
N PRO A 486 -26.02 31.07 -15.99
CA PRO A 486 -24.66 30.66 -15.65
C PRO A 486 -23.90 31.74 -14.86
N ASP A 487 -23.30 31.36 -13.73
CA ASP A 487 -22.41 32.22 -12.94
C ASP A 487 -20.94 31.90 -13.26
N PHE A 488 -20.26 32.86 -13.89
CA PHE A 488 -18.84 32.74 -14.28
C PHE A 488 -17.87 33.36 -13.26
N THR A 489 -18.30 33.62 -12.02
CA THR A 489 -17.43 34.14 -10.97
C THR A 489 -16.28 33.16 -10.71
N PRO A 490 -15.00 33.59 -10.80
CA PRO A 490 -13.87 32.71 -10.53
C PRO A 490 -13.90 32.16 -9.10
N ASP A 491 -13.79 30.84 -8.98
CA ASP A 491 -13.88 30.10 -7.73
C ASP A 491 -12.82 28.98 -7.72
N ALA A 492 -12.00 28.93 -6.66
CA ALA A 492 -10.94 27.95 -6.52
C ALA A 492 -11.46 26.52 -6.38
N SER A 493 -12.73 26.32 -6.00
CA SER A 493 -13.34 25.00 -5.94
C SER A 493 -13.32 24.26 -7.27
N LEU A 494 -13.28 24.98 -8.40
CA LEU A 494 -13.28 24.37 -9.73
C LEU A 494 -11.99 23.59 -10.06
N LEU A 495 -10.92 23.74 -9.26
CA LEU A 495 -9.77 22.84 -9.32
C LEU A 495 -10.16 21.38 -9.02
N GLY A 496 -11.25 21.20 -8.25
CA GLY A 496 -11.94 19.94 -7.92
C GLY A 496 -12.28 19.06 -9.11
N LEU A 497 -12.45 19.65 -10.30
CA LEU A 497 -12.74 18.92 -11.55
C LEU A 497 -11.61 17.99 -11.96
N SER A 498 -10.36 18.38 -11.68
CA SER A 498 -9.19 17.51 -11.94
C SER A 498 -8.72 16.79 -10.70
N VAL A 499 -8.70 17.47 -9.56
CA VAL A 499 -8.23 16.90 -8.30
C VAL A 499 -9.12 17.44 -7.18
N PRO A 500 -9.80 16.58 -6.41
CA PRO A 500 -9.52 15.16 -6.29
C PRO A 500 -10.33 14.26 -7.23
N PHE A 501 -11.38 14.77 -7.88
CA PHE A 501 -12.38 13.92 -8.54
C PHE A 501 -11.96 13.40 -9.91
N GLY A 502 -11.03 14.06 -10.60
CA GLY A 502 -10.48 13.57 -11.88
C GLY A 502 -11.52 13.40 -12.99
N VAL A 503 -12.64 14.13 -12.94
CA VAL A 503 -13.69 14.05 -13.96
C VAL A 503 -13.30 14.75 -15.26
N LEU A 504 -12.36 15.70 -15.19
CA LEU A 504 -11.66 16.27 -16.34
C LEU A 504 -10.15 16.01 -16.20
N ALA A 505 -9.49 15.74 -17.33
CA ALA A 505 -8.03 15.70 -17.38
C ALA A 505 -7.45 17.07 -16.98
N ALA A 506 -6.28 17.08 -16.34
CA ALA A 506 -5.66 18.31 -15.84
C ALA A 506 -5.29 19.30 -16.97
N ASP A 507 -5.14 18.80 -18.19
CA ASP A 507 -4.87 19.54 -19.42
C ASP A 507 -6.13 19.73 -20.32
N ASP A 508 -7.34 19.45 -19.82
CA ASP A 508 -8.58 19.77 -20.55
C ASP A 508 -8.63 21.28 -20.86
N PRO A 509 -8.87 21.70 -22.12
CA PRO A 509 -8.84 23.12 -22.50
C PRO A 509 -9.77 24.02 -21.69
N ARG A 510 -10.96 23.52 -21.32
CA ARG A 510 -11.95 24.26 -20.50
C ARG A 510 -11.44 24.42 -19.08
N LEU A 511 -10.81 23.38 -18.53
CA LEU A 511 -10.21 23.44 -17.21
C LEU A 511 -8.99 24.37 -17.19
N MET A 512 -8.10 24.30 -18.19
CA MET A 512 -6.95 25.20 -18.30
C MET A 512 -7.39 26.68 -18.35
N ALA A 513 -8.42 26.99 -19.13
CA ALA A 513 -9.00 28.33 -19.17
C ALA A 513 -9.59 28.75 -17.82
N THR A 514 -10.26 27.83 -17.12
CA THR A 514 -10.78 28.05 -15.76
C THR A 514 -9.65 28.31 -14.75
N VAL A 515 -8.55 27.57 -14.83
CA VAL A 515 -7.35 27.75 -14.00
C VAL A 515 -6.70 29.10 -14.28
N GLN A 516 -6.60 29.53 -15.54
CA GLN A 516 -6.10 30.87 -15.87
C GLN A 516 -7.00 31.98 -15.30
N ALA A 517 -8.32 31.80 -15.30
CA ALA A 517 -9.25 32.72 -14.67
C ALA A 517 -9.05 32.80 -13.14
N ILE A 518 -8.82 31.64 -12.50
CA ILE A 518 -8.47 31.54 -11.06
C ILE A 518 -7.14 32.25 -10.77
N GLU A 519 -6.08 31.97 -11.55
CA GLU A 519 -4.76 32.59 -11.40
C GLU A 519 -4.87 34.11 -11.42
N LYS A 520 -5.57 34.65 -12.43
CA LYS A 520 -5.74 36.09 -12.61
C LYS A 520 -6.59 36.74 -11.52
N ALA A 521 -7.58 36.04 -10.99
CA ALA A 521 -8.58 36.61 -10.10
C ALA A 521 -8.28 36.43 -8.61
N LEU A 522 -7.68 35.28 -8.24
CA LEU A 522 -7.64 34.79 -6.85
C LEU A 522 -6.23 34.70 -6.28
N VAL A 523 -5.19 34.64 -7.12
CA VAL A 523 -3.79 34.64 -6.66
C VAL A 523 -3.36 36.08 -6.35
N LEU A 524 -3.06 36.34 -5.08
CA LEU A 524 -2.58 37.65 -4.63
C LEU A 524 -1.10 37.85 -5.01
N PRO A 525 -0.60 39.11 -5.05
CA PRO A 525 0.83 39.38 -5.25
C PRO A 525 1.76 38.68 -4.25
N SER A 526 1.24 38.30 -3.07
CA SER A 526 1.95 37.52 -2.07
C SER A 526 2.09 36.02 -2.42
N GLY A 527 1.41 35.55 -3.47
CA GLY A 527 1.30 34.14 -3.86
C GLY A 527 0.23 33.35 -3.10
N ARG A 528 -0.58 34.02 -2.25
CA ARG A 528 -1.65 33.38 -1.48
C ARG A 528 -2.96 33.42 -2.27
N VAL A 529 -3.80 32.39 -2.11
CA VAL A 529 -4.98 32.18 -2.96
C VAL A 529 -6.28 32.37 -2.17
N ARG A 530 -7.23 33.12 -2.73
CA ARG A 530 -8.58 33.31 -2.17
C ARG A 530 -9.56 32.22 -2.61
N ARG A 531 -10.67 32.04 -1.87
CA ARG A 531 -11.77 31.13 -2.23
C ARG A 531 -12.40 31.48 -3.56
N TYR A 532 -13.02 32.65 -3.64
CA TYR A 532 -13.68 33.14 -4.84
C TYR A 532 -13.66 34.67 -4.89
N ARG A 533 -13.94 35.23 -6.06
CA ARG A 533 -13.96 36.69 -6.24
C ARG A 533 -15.15 37.29 -5.50
N GLY A 534 -14.88 38.28 -4.64
CA GLY A 534 -15.92 38.97 -3.87
C GLY A 534 -16.21 38.34 -2.50
N ASP A 535 -15.44 37.34 -2.08
CA ASP A 535 -15.53 36.76 -0.75
C ASP A 535 -15.37 37.81 0.36
N THR A 536 -16.31 37.81 1.31
CA THR A 536 -16.32 38.71 2.47
C THR A 536 -16.12 37.99 3.79
N TYR A 537 -16.13 36.66 3.80
CA TYR A 537 -15.99 35.86 5.02
C TYR A 537 -14.63 36.12 5.65
N ARG A 538 -14.65 36.59 6.90
CA ARG A 538 -13.46 37.04 7.64
C ARG A 538 -12.55 37.98 6.82
N GLY A 539 -13.16 38.82 5.99
CA GLY A 539 -12.48 39.84 5.19
C GLY A 539 -11.95 39.37 3.85
N GLY A 540 -12.34 38.18 3.38
CA GLY A 540 -11.89 37.64 2.09
C GLY A 540 -10.38 37.36 2.07
N ASN A 541 -9.87 36.91 3.21
CA ASN A 541 -8.46 36.57 3.37
C ASN A 541 -8.13 35.27 2.62
N PRO A 542 -6.88 35.08 2.20
CA PRO A 542 -6.48 33.87 1.50
C PRO A 542 -6.42 32.65 2.43
N TRP A 543 -6.55 31.48 1.81
CA TRP A 543 -6.55 30.19 2.49
C TRP A 543 -5.34 29.36 2.04
N PRO A 544 -4.56 28.78 2.97
CA PRO A 544 -3.50 27.84 2.63
C PRO A 544 -4.00 26.66 1.78
N LEU A 545 -5.24 26.22 2.01
CA LEU A 545 -5.91 25.15 1.26
C LEU A 545 -5.89 25.35 -0.27
N PHE A 546 -6.25 26.53 -0.78
CA PHE A 546 -6.30 26.75 -2.24
C PHE A 546 -4.93 27.00 -2.85
N SER A 547 -3.98 27.50 -2.08
CA SER A 547 -2.57 27.48 -2.49
C SER A 547 -2.11 26.03 -2.72
N LEU A 548 -2.56 25.08 -1.90
CA LEU A 548 -2.26 23.66 -2.05
C LEU A 548 -3.00 23.03 -3.24
N TRP A 549 -4.29 23.30 -3.43
CA TRP A 549 -5.04 22.79 -4.60
C TRP A 549 -4.42 23.26 -5.92
N LEU A 550 -4.10 24.55 -6.01
CA LEU A 550 -3.48 25.11 -7.21
C LEU A 550 -2.08 24.53 -7.44
N ALA A 551 -1.29 24.35 -6.36
CA ALA A 551 0.00 23.69 -6.44
C ALA A 551 -0.13 22.24 -6.94
N TRP A 552 -1.13 21.48 -6.49
CA TRP A 552 -1.34 20.11 -6.98
C TRP A 552 -1.69 20.10 -8.47
N HIS A 553 -2.58 20.98 -8.90
CA HIS A 553 -2.91 21.12 -10.32
C HIS A 553 -1.66 21.44 -11.16
N TYR A 554 -0.78 22.32 -10.67
CA TYR A 554 0.50 22.59 -11.32
C TYR A 554 1.42 21.36 -11.38
N LEU A 555 1.50 20.56 -10.31
CA LEU A 555 2.27 19.32 -10.34
C LEU A 555 1.73 18.34 -11.40
N ARG A 556 0.40 18.22 -11.51
CA ARG A 556 -0.28 17.33 -12.49
C ARG A 556 -0.06 17.75 -13.95
N THR A 557 0.19 19.02 -14.20
CA THR A 557 0.43 19.59 -15.53
C THR A 557 1.93 19.81 -15.83
N GLY A 558 2.83 19.26 -15.00
CA GLY A 558 4.28 19.40 -15.17
C GLY A 558 4.83 20.79 -14.83
N ARG A 559 4.01 21.70 -14.28
CA ARG A 559 4.38 23.06 -13.86
C ARG A 559 5.01 23.08 -12.46
N THR A 560 5.96 22.19 -12.20
CA THR A 560 6.61 22.06 -10.87
C THR A 560 7.25 23.37 -10.38
N ARG A 561 7.80 24.18 -11.31
CA ARG A 561 8.39 25.49 -10.98
C ARG A 561 7.37 26.48 -10.41
N ASP A 562 6.10 26.37 -10.81
CA ASP A 562 5.01 27.23 -10.34
C ASP A 562 4.40 26.69 -9.04
N ALA A 563 4.43 25.37 -8.83
CA ALA A 563 3.94 24.72 -7.61
C ALA A 563 4.80 25.05 -6.38
N LEU A 564 6.13 25.00 -6.51
CA LEU A 564 7.05 25.14 -5.38
C LEU A 564 6.86 26.46 -4.59
N PRO A 565 6.73 27.64 -5.21
CA PRO A 565 6.47 28.89 -4.49
C PRO A 565 5.19 28.89 -3.66
N LEU A 566 4.12 28.25 -4.14
CA LEU A 566 2.86 28.13 -3.40
C LEU A 566 3.05 27.28 -2.14
N ILE A 567 3.73 26.14 -2.28
CA ILE A 567 4.01 25.22 -1.17
C ILE A 567 4.97 25.86 -0.15
N ASP A 568 5.97 26.60 -0.62
CA ASP A 568 6.86 27.38 0.25
C ASP A 568 6.10 28.45 1.04
N ARG A 569 5.14 29.12 0.40
CA ARG A 569 4.32 30.11 1.09
C ARG A 569 3.47 29.48 2.17
N VAL A 570 2.83 28.34 1.89
CA VAL A 570 2.05 27.59 2.88
C VAL A 570 2.91 27.16 4.06
N LEU A 571 4.15 26.71 3.83
CA LEU A 571 5.09 26.36 4.89
C LEU A 571 5.49 27.56 5.77
N GLN A 572 5.54 28.76 5.20
CA GLN A 572 5.83 30.02 5.91
C GLN A 572 4.62 30.54 6.69
N ASP A 573 3.41 30.27 6.20
CA ASP A 573 2.14 30.72 6.77
C ASP A 573 1.69 29.89 8.00
N ARG A 574 2.41 28.81 8.31
CA ARG A 574 2.18 28.00 9.51
C ARG A 574 2.40 28.82 10.79
N THR A 575 1.70 28.44 11.85
CA THR A 575 2.02 28.94 13.19
C THR A 575 3.43 28.54 13.62
N ALA A 576 3.95 29.15 14.69
CA ALA A 576 5.23 28.77 15.28
C ALA A 576 5.32 27.28 15.68
N THR A 577 4.17 26.65 15.95
CA THR A 577 4.03 25.22 16.27
C THR A 577 3.83 24.32 15.04
N GLY A 578 3.83 24.90 13.83
CA GLY A 578 3.70 24.19 12.57
C GLY A 578 2.26 23.87 12.14
N LEU A 579 1.27 24.56 12.72
CA LEU A 579 -0.15 24.35 12.42
C LEU A 579 -0.58 25.19 11.21
N LEU A 580 -1.40 24.62 10.34
CA LEU A 580 -2.05 25.30 9.22
C LEU A 580 -3.44 25.75 9.66
N GLY A 581 -3.74 27.04 9.48
CA GLY A 581 -5.06 27.59 9.73
C GLY A 581 -5.96 27.57 8.50
N GLU A 582 -7.23 27.88 8.72
CA GLU A 582 -8.20 28.09 7.63
C GLU A 582 -7.82 29.32 6.79
N GLN A 583 -7.58 30.46 7.46
CA GLN A 583 -7.23 31.73 6.79
C GLN A 583 -6.00 32.38 7.39
N VAL A 584 -5.29 33.09 6.52
CA VAL A 584 -4.10 33.86 6.88
C VAL A 584 -4.24 35.30 6.41
N ASP A 585 -3.70 36.25 7.17
CA ASP A 585 -3.69 37.66 6.78
C ASP A 585 -2.96 37.83 5.45
N ALA A 586 -3.63 38.46 4.48
CA ALA A 586 -3.14 38.56 3.10
C ALA A 586 -1.73 39.16 2.97
N ARG A 587 -1.36 40.06 3.90
CA ARG A 587 -0.09 40.80 3.89
C ARG A 587 0.98 40.09 4.70
N THR A 588 0.68 39.72 5.94
CA THR A 588 1.65 39.20 6.91
C THR A 588 1.81 37.69 6.86
N GLY A 589 0.79 36.95 6.41
CA GLY A 589 0.77 35.48 6.44
C GLY A 589 0.46 34.90 7.82
N ALA A 590 0.22 35.73 8.83
CA ALA A 590 -0.17 35.24 10.14
C ALA A 590 -1.53 34.54 10.05
N ALA A 591 -1.67 33.37 10.68
CA ALA A 591 -2.97 32.72 10.83
C ALA A 591 -3.92 33.62 11.64
N ILE A 592 -5.16 33.77 11.17
CA ILE A 592 -6.14 34.70 11.75
C ILE A 592 -7.50 34.06 12.07
N TRP A 593 -7.77 32.87 11.55
CA TRP A 593 -9.06 32.21 11.74
C TRP A 593 -8.89 30.68 11.69
N VAL A 594 -9.55 29.98 12.63
CA VAL A 594 -9.59 28.51 12.85
C VAL A 594 -8.22 27.84 12.73
N VAL A 595 -7.63 27.47 13.88
CA VAL A 595 -6.29 26.87 13.93
C VAL A 595 -6.25 25.69 14.90
N PRO A 596 -5.75 24.51 14.46
CA PRO A 596 -5.52 24.11 13.07
C PRO A 596 -6.83 23.84 12.32
N LEU A 597 -6.78 23.88 10.98
CA LEU A 597 -7.79 23.29 10.10
C LEU A 597 -7.29 21.94 9.58
N ALA A 598 -7.97 20.84 9.93
CA ALA A 598 -7.59 19.49 9.52
C ALA A 598 -7.61 19.32 7.99
N TRP A 599 -8.57 19.96 7.32
CA TRP A 599 -8.65 19.94 5.86
C TRP A 599 -7.42 20.54 5.17
N ALA A 600 -6.89 21.66 5.67
CA ALA A 600 -5.64 22.24 5.15
C ALA A 600 -4.44 21.31 5.40
N HIS A 601 -4.40 20.64 6.55
CA HIS A 601 -3.37 19.64 6.84
C HIS A 601 -3.47 18.40 5.93
N ALA A 602 -4.68 17.92 5.64
CA ALA A 602 -4.92 16.80 4.73
C ALA A 602 -4.40 17.11 3.31
N TRP A 603 -4.75 18.27 2.75
CA TRP A 603 -4.24 18.67 1.43
C TRP A 603 -2.74 18.96 1.42
N PHE A 604 -2.16 19.34 2.55
CA PHE A 604 -0.72 19.44 2.66
C PHE A 604 -0.06 18.06 2.52
N LEU A 605 -0.65 17.00 3.10
CA LEU A 605 -0.19 15.63 2.90
C LEU A 605 -0.29 15.25 1.43
N GLU A 606 -1.45 15.44 0.81
CA GLU A 606 -1.67 15.09 -0.60
C GLU A 606 -0.66 15.75 -1.55
N VAL A 607 -0.47 17.07 -1.43
CA VAL A 607 0.46 17.82 -2.30
C VAL A 607 1.90 17.37 -2.11
N VAL A 608 2.34 17.19 -0.87
CA VAL A 608 3.70 16.72 -0.59
C VAL A 608 3.88 15.27 -1.05
N HIS A 609 2.86 14.43 -0.95
CA HIS A 609 2.89 13.09 -1.49
C HIS A 609 2.97 13.11 -3.02
N ALA A 610 2.25 14.00 -3.70
CA ALA A 610 2.36 14.22 -5.14
C ALA A 610 3.73 14.79 -5.58
N MET A 611 4.50 15.39 -4.66
CA MET A 611 5.90 15.77 -4.91
C MET A 611 6.88 14.62 -4.75
N ILE A 612 6.49 13.52 -4.10
CA ILE A 612 7.31 12.31 -4.08
C ILE A 612 7.48 11.93 -5.54
N PRO A 613 8.72 11.94 -6.08
CA PRO A 613 8.94 11.59 -7.46
C PRO A 613 8.25 10.25 -7.66
N PRO A 614 7.30 10.14 -8.62
CA PRO A 614 6.72 8.85 -8.92
C PRO A 614 7.91 7.92 -9.10
N PRO A 615 7.97 6.79 -8.38
CA PRO A 615 9.04 5.84 -8.63
C PRO A 615 8.94 5.61 -10.14
N ALA A 616 10.07 5.82 -10.86
CA ALA A 616 10.08 6.08 -12.31
C ALA A 616 8.95 5.31 -12.99
N GLN A 617 8.06 6.00 -13.72
CA GLN A 617 6.64 5.70 -14.00
C GLN A 617 6.31 4.32 -14.66
N HIS A 618 7.24 3.37 -14.56
CA HIS A 618 7.19 1.97 -14.91
C HIS A 618 7.69 1.04 -13.77
N SER A 619 7.61 1.47 -12.50
CA SER A 619 8.32 0.78 -11.40
C SER A 619 7.48 -0.12 -10.51
N ARG A 620 6.15 -0.11 -10.62
CA ARG A 620 5.35 -1.13 -9.93
C ARG A 620 5.20 -2.31 -10.86
N ASP A 621 5.95 -3.35 -10.57
CA ASP A 621 5.83 -4.62 -11.26
C ASP A 621 4.89 -5.47 -10.43
N TYR A 622 3.58 -5.28 -10.63
CA TYR A 622 2.51 -5.93 -9.84
C TYR A 622 2.74 -7.42 -9.65
N PHE A 623 3.26 -8.11 -10.68
CA PHE A 623 3.59 -9.52 -10.59
C PHE A 623 4.56 -9.83 -9.46
N PHE A 624 5.61 -9.03 -9.24
CA PHE A 624 6.60 -9.26 -8.18
C PHE A 624 6.30 -8.52 -6.88
N ASP A 625 5.55 -7.42 -6.95
CA ASP A 625 5.19 -6.64 -5.76
C ASP A 625 4.05 -7.31 -4.98
N ASP A 626 3.11 -8.00 -5.66
CA ASP A 626 1.94 -8.59 -5.03
C ASP A 626 2.08 -10.10 -4.76
N ASN A 627 2.91 -10.85 -5.51
CA ASN A 627 3.10 -12.31 -5.28
C ASN A 627 3.58 -12.68 -3.87
N PRO A 628 4.53 -11.96 -3.25
CA PRO A 628 4.93 -12.26 -1.87
C PRO A 628 3.76 -12.17 -0.90
N SER A 629 2.77 -11.30 -1.18
CA SER A 629 1.54 -11.21 -0.39
C SER A 629 0.62 -12.42 -0.61
N ALA A 630 0.57 -12.96 -1.83
CA ALA A 630 -0.19 -14.17 -2.14
C ALA A 630 0.37 -15.41 -1.39
N GLN A 631 1.68 -15.62 -1.35
CA GLN A 631 2.28 -16.73 -0.59
C GLN A 631 2.12 -16.56 0.93
N ARG A 632 2.23 -15.33 1.45
CA ARG A 632 1.91 -15.04 2.86
C ARG A 632 0.45 -15.33 3.18
N LEU A 633 -0.48 -14.97 2.28
CA LEU A 633 -1.90 -15.26 2.43
C LEU A 633 -2.18 -16.76 2.38
N ARG A 634 -1.53 -17.50 1.47
CA ARG A 634 -1.58 -18.97 1.38
C ARG A 634 -1.18 -19.60 2.71
N ARG A 635 -0.01 -19.25 3.25
CA ARG A 635 0.44 -19.71 4.56
C ARG A 635 -0.55 -19.35 5.68
N ALA A 636 -1.10 -18.12 5.66
CA ALA A 636 -2.09 -17.69 6.65
C ALA A 636 -3.40 -18.48 6.57
N ARG A 637 -3.87 -18.84 5.36
CA ARG A 637 -5.06 -19.67 5.14
C ARG A 637 -4.84 -21.10 5.65
N ALA A 638 -3.69 -21.72 5.38
CA ALA A 638 -3.37 -23.04 5.97
C ALA A 638 -3.35 -22.98 7.50
N LEU A 639 -2.70 -21.96 8.08
CA LEU A 639 -2.66 -21.77 9.54
C LEU A 639 -4.03 -21.44 10.14
N TYR A 640 -4.99 -20.93 9.36
CA TYR A 640 -6.39 -20.83 9.78
C TYR A 640 -7.01 -22.22 10.02
N GLY A 641 -6.67 -23.20 9.17
CA GLY A 641 -6.99 -24.63 9.36
C GLY A 641 -6.25 -25.29 10.53
N GLY A 642 -5.18 -24.65 11.01
CA GLY A 642 -4.53 -24.91 12.29
C GLY A 642 -3.16 -25.59 12.21
N LEU A 643 -2.84 -26.25 11.10
CA LEU A 643 -1.53 -26.85 10.82
C LEU A 643 -1.07 -26.52 9.40
N PHE A 644 0.20 -26.14 9.26
CA PHE A 644 0.84 -25.84 7.99
C PHE A 644 2.12 -26.64 7.83
N HIS A 645 2.33 -27.22 6.65
CA HIS A 645 3.57 -27.87 6.27
C HIS A 645 3.84 -27.60 4.80
N TYR A 646 4.94 -26.91 4.50
CA TYR A 646 5.32 -26.58 3.13
C TYR A 646 5.93 -27.81 2.40
N GLY A 647 6.57 -28.69 3.16
CA GLY A 647 7.40 -29.77 2.64
C GLY A 647 8.73 -29.89 3.36
N LEU A 648 9.59 -30.76 2.85
CA LEU A 648 10.94 -30.95 3.38
C LEU A 648 11.92 -30.05 2.61
N PRO A 649 12.59 -29.09 3.25
CA PRO A 649 13.78 -28.49 2.68
C PRO A 649 14.90 -29.53 2.77
N VAL A 650 15.13 -30.34 1.73
CA VAL A 650 16.33 -31.20 1.70
C VAL A 650 17.53 -30.27 1.52
N PRO A 651 18.42 -30.05 2.51
CA PRO A 651 19.48 -29.06 2.37
C PRO A 651 20.46 -29.47 1.25
N ALA A 652 20.78 -28.54 0.35
CA ALA A 652 21.74 -28.80 -0.72
C ALA A 652 23.13 -29.17 -0.12
N GLY A 653 23.80 -30.17 -0.68
CA GLY A 653 25.14 -30.58 -0.26
C GLY A 653 25.19 -31.51 0.96
N THR A 654 24.05 -32.02 1.45
CA THR A 654 24.01 -33.01 2.55
C THR A 654 23.66 -34.41 2.05
N ALA A 655 24.52 -34.98 1.19
CA ALA A 655 24.43 -36.40 0.86
C ALA A 655 24.50 -37.22 2.16
N GLY A 656 23.45 -38.01 2.45
CA GLY A 656 23.36 -38.85 3.65
C GLY A 656 22.73 -38.23 4.91
N ALA A 657 22.25 -36.99 4.90
CA ALA A 657 21.48 -36.44 6.03
C ALA A 657 19.97 -36.74 5.90
N ALA A 658 19.37 -37.30 6.94
CA ALA A 658 17.92 -37.54 6.96
C ALA A 658 17.14 -36.20 6.98
N PRO A 659 16.11 -36.02 6.13
CA PRO A 659 15.40 -34.77 6.00
C PRO A 659 14.56 -34.49 7.24
N GLU A 660 14.54 -33.22 7.63
CA GLU A 660 13.82 -32.73 8.79
C GLU A 660 12.43 -32.22 8.39
N LEU A 661 11.39 -32.80 8.98
CA LEU A 661 10.03 -32.29 8.93
C LEU A 661 9.95 -31.05 9.80
N GLU A 662 9.45 -29.96 9.23
CA GLU A 662 9.05 -28.77 9.98
C GLU A 662 7.57 -28.50 9.76
N VAL A 663 6.82 -28.40 10.86
CA VAL A 663 5.37 -28.17 10.84
C VAL A 663 5.05 -26.99 11.74
N GLU A 664 4.20 -26.09 11.25
CA GLU A 664 3.77 -24.93 12.01
C GLU A 664 2.32 -25.08 12.47
N SER A 665 2.05 -24.72 13.71
CA SER A 665 0.70 -24.62 14.25
C SER A 665 0.41 -23.21 14.75
N ARG A 666 -0.82 -22.71 14.57
CA ARG A 666 -1.24 -21.39 15.04
C ARG A 666 -1.16 -21.30 16.58
N ALA A 667 -0.58 -20.23 17.15
CA ALA A 667 -0.33 -20.12 18.60
C ALA A 667 -1.57 -20.20 19.50
N GLY A 668 -2.78 -20.02 18.97
CA GLY A 668 -4.05 -20.18 19.69
C GLY A 668 -4.69 -21.59 19.60
N VAL A 669 -4.08 -22.55 18.90
CA VAL A 669 -4.60 -23.92 18.75
C VAL A 669 -3.90 -24.83 19.75
N ALA A 670 -4.65 -25.35 20.73
CA ALA A 670 -4.14 -26.34 21.67
C ALA A 670 -4.03 -27.72 20.98
N LEU A 671 -2.82 -28.28 20.94
CA LEU A 671 -2.52 -29.61 20.40
C LEU A 671 -1.90 -30.48 21.50
N LYS A 672 -2.43 -31.69 21.68
CA LYS A 672 -1.88 -32.74 22.56
C LYS A 672 -0.61 -33.34 21.97
N SER A 673 -0.63 -33.61 20.67
CA SER A 673 0.45 -34.25 19.91
C SER A 673 0.39 -33.81 18.45
N VAL A 674 1.54 -33.83 17.79
CA VAL A 674 1.67 -33.75 16.33
C VAL A 674 2.43 -34.99 15.87
N THR A 675 1.90 -35.70 14.89
CA THR A 675 2.46 -36.95 14.35
C THR A 675 2.49 -36.91 12.83
N ALA A 676 3.52 -37.48 12.22
CA ALA A 676 3.55 -37.80 10.80
C ALA A 676 3.15 -39.27 10.62
N GLU A 677 2.00 -39.49 9.99
CA GLU A 677 1.46 -40.80 9.62
C GLU A 677 2.16 -41.27 8.34
N ILE A 678 3.17 -42.15 8.48
CA ILE A 678 3.92 -42.69 7.35
C ILE A 678 3.12 -43.83 6.70
N ALA A 679 2.90 -43.75 5.39
CA ALA A 679 2.16 -44.77 4.64
C ALA A 679 2.86 -46.15 4.75
N GLY A 680 2.16 -47.14 5.30
CA GLY A 680 2.69 -48.50 5.50
C GLY A 680 3.71 -48.64 6.65
N GLY A 681 3.88 -47.62 7.48
CA GLY A 681 4.82 -47.59 8.60
C GLY A 681 4.20 -47.16 9.94
N ALA A 682 5.04 -46.97 10.95
CA ALA A 682 4.62 -46.43 12.25
C ALA A 682 4.48 -44.90 12.20
N ALA A 683 3.55 -44.34 12.98
CA ALA A 683 3.42 -42.90 13.14
C ALA A 683 4.66 -42.33 13.85
N LEU A 684 5.24 -41.27 13.28
CA LEU A 684 6.42 -40.59 13.78
C LEU A 684 6.00 -39.36 14.61
N PRO A 685 6.26 -39.31 15.93
CA PRO A 685 5.93 -38.15 16.75
C PRO A 685 6.86 -36.96 16.47
N LEU A 686 6.30 -35.75 16.41
CA LEU A 686 7.06 -34.50 16.27
C LEU A 686 7.26 -33.83 17.63
N VAL A 687 8.46 -33.29 17.84
CA VAL A 687 8.85 -32.58 19.06
C VAL A 687 8.62 -31.08 18.86
N LYS A 688 8.03 -30.43 19.87
CA LYS A 688 7.82 -28.99 19.88
C LYS A 688 9.17 -28.25 19.95
N ALA A 689 9.44 -27.39 18.96
CA ALA A 689 10.58 -26.47 18.93
C ALA A 689 10.18 -25.08 19.47
N ALA A 690 11.17 -24.22 19.78
CA ALA A 690 10.94 -22.89 20.35
C ALA A 690 10.10 -21.98 19.41
N SER A 691 9.29 -21.07 20.00
CA SER A 691 8.45 -20.15 19.23
C SER A 691 9.29 -19.08 18.53
N ASN A 692 9.23 -19.05 17.21
CA ASN A 692 9.87 -18.07 16.34
C ASN A 692 9.06 -16.76 16.28
N GLY A 693 8.87 -16.04 17.39
CA GLY A 693 8.49 -14.61 17.43
C GLY A 693 7.21 -14.11 16.69
N HIS A 694 6.52 -14.96 15.93
CA HIS A 694 5.52 -14.59 14.91
C HIS A 694 4.14 -15.22 15.17
N GLY A 695 3.85 -15.66 16.40
CA GLY A 695 2.53 -16.19 16.75
C GLY A 695 2.22 -17.60 16.20
N VAL A 696 3.26 -18.42 15.93
CA VAL A 696 3.14 -19.84 15.61
C VAL A 696 4.00 -20.70 16.55
N THR A 697 3.67 -21.98 16.65
CA THR A 697 4.47 -23.02 17.31
C THR A 697 5.04 -23.93 16.23
N VAL A 698 6.34 -24.21 16.29
CA VAL A 698 7.04 -25.07 15.34
C VAL A 698 7.20 -26.46 15.94
N TRP A 699 7.02 -27.50 15.12
CA TRP A 699 7.17 -28.91 15.47
C TRP A 699 8.15 -29.55 14.49
N ARG A 700 9.07 -30.39 15.00
CA ARG A 700 10.09 -31.03 14.17
C ARG A 700 10.22 -32.52 14.41
N ALA A 701 10.56 -33.26 13.35
CA ALA A 701 10.99 -34.65 13.42
C ALA A 701 11.95 -34.97 12.27
N THR A 702 12.85 -35.93 12.48
CA THR A 702 13.69 -36.47 11.42
C THR A 702 13.01 -37.67 10.79
N LEU A 703 12.79 -37.66 9.47
CA LEU A 703 12.18 -38.79 8.78
C LEU A 703 13.13 -40.00 8.75
N PRO A 704 12.66 -41.20 9.12
CA PRO A 704 13.45 -42.41 9.01
C PRO A 704 13.62 -42.76 7.52
N ILE A 705 14.87 -42.72 7.04
CA ILE A 705 15.23 -43.12 5.68
C ILE A 705 16.06 -44.40 5.75
N ALA A 706 15.69 -45.39 4.94
CA ALA A 706 16.38 -46.69 4.89
C ALA A 706 17.25 -46.85 3.64
N GLU A 707 16.73 -46.57 2.43
CA GLU A 707 17.43 -46.84 1.16
C GLU A 707 17.21 -45.74 0.10
N PRO A 708 18.22 -45.41 -0.74
CA PRO A 708 18.10 -44.51 -1.89
C PRO A 708 16.97 -44.90 -2.85
N ALA A 709 16.41 -43.92 -3.58
CA ALA A 709 15.30 -44.06 -4.52
C ALA A 709 13.97 -44.59 -3.94
N THR A 710 13.86 -44.70 -2.62
CA THR A 710 12.61 -45.01 -1.92
C THR A 710 11.75 -43.76 -1.82
N VAL A 711 10.42 -43.89 -1.99
CA VAL A 711 9.46 -42.81 -1.77
C VAL A 711 8.77 -43.00 -0.43
N VAL A 712 8.92 -42.02 0.45
CA VAL A 712 8.21 -41.96 1.73
C VAL A 712 7.01 -41.04 1.56
N ARG A 713 5.80 -41.60 1.67
CA ARG A 713 4.54 -40.86 1.66
C ARG A 713 4.03 -40.69 3.08
N TYR A 714 3.51 -39.51 3.41
CA TYR A 714 3.06 -39.22 4.76
C TYR A 714 1.98 -38.13 4.82
N ARG A 715 1.20 -38.16 5.89
CA ARG A 715 0.28 -37.08 6.31
C ARG A 715 0.66 -36.59 7.68
N ILE A 716 0.38 -35.33 7.99
CA ILE A 716 0.66 -34.77 9.31
C ILE A 716 -0.65 -34.53 10.04
N ARG A 717 -0.77 -35.12 11.22
CA ARG A 717 -1.93 -35.08 12.08
C ARG A 717 -1.61 -34.39 13.39
N GLY A 718 -2.46 -33.45 13.80
CA GLY A 718 -2.44 -32.82 15.13
C GLY A 718 -3.68 -33.19 15.94
N ASP A 719 -3.48 -33.86 17.07
CA ASP A 719 -4.56 -34.24 17.96
C ASP A 719 -4.92 -33.09 18.90
N ARG A 720 -6.21 -32.74 18.96
CA ARG A 720 -6.72 -31.70 19.85
C ARG A 720 -7.15 -32.29 21.20
N PRO A 721 -7.13 -31.48 22.29
CA PRO A 721 -7.71 -31.90 23.56
C PRO A 721 -9.16 -32.32 23.45
N ASP A 722 -9.95 -31.51 22.76
CA ASP A 722 -11.38 -31.66 22.52
C ASP A 722 -11.68 -31.42 21.03
N GLY A 723 -12.32 -32.38 20.35
CA GLY A 723 -12.72 -32.30 18.94
C GLY A 723 -11.89 -33.16 17.97
N PRO A 724 -12.27 -33.17 16.67
CA PRO A 724 -11.59 -33.99 15.66
C PRO A 724 -10.15 -33.53 15.42
N PRO A 725 -9.26 -34.42 14.94
CA PRO A 725 -7.89 -34.07 14.60
C PRO A 725 -7.83 -32.98 13.53
N LEU A 726 -6.73 -32.23 13.53
CA LEU A 726 -6.36 -31.33 12.46
C LEU A 726 -5.32 -32.02 11.57
N TYR A 727 -5.26 -31.63 10.30
CA TYR A 727 -4.25 -32.14 9.38
C TYR A 727 -3.55 -30.98 8.69
N ALA A 728 -2.24 -31.15 8.44
CA ALA A 728 -1.45 -30.11 7.78
C ALA A 728 -1.78 -29.98 6.30
N THR A 729 -1.71 -28.75 5.80
CA THR A 729 -1.79 -28.41 4.38
C THR A 729 -0.69 -27.40 4.03
N ASP A 730 -0.37 -27.27 2.75
CA ASP A 730 0.60 -26.32 2.22
C ASP A 730 -0.05 -25.03 1.67
N ALA A 731 -1.39 -25.03 1.56
CA ALA A 731 -2.17 -23.95 0.97
C ALA A 731 -3.46 -23.63 1.72
N ASP A 732 -4.54 -24.31 1.38
CA ASP A 732 -5.85 -24.12 1.98
C ASP A 732 -6.18 -25.27 2.94
N PRO A 733 -6.98 -25.03 3.99
CA PRO A 733 -7.47 -26.12 4.84
C PRO A 733 -8.26 -27.14 4.01
N ARG A 734 -7.88 -28.42 4.11
CA ARG A 734 -8.55 -29.54 3.46
C ARG A 734 -9.05 -30.52 4.52
N LEU A 735 -10.26 -31.05 4.32
CA LEU A 735 -10.79 -32.08 5.20
C LEU A 735 -9.91 -33.34 5.05
N GLY A 736 -9.22 -33.75 6.11
CA GLY A 736 -8.24 -34.86 6.06
C GLY A 736 -6.81 -34.47 5.64
N GLY A 737 -6.56 -33.19 5.33
CA GLY A 737 -5.24 -32.66 4.98
C GLY A 737 -4.75 -33.07 3.60
N GLN A 738 -3.44 -32.93 3.39
CA GLN A 738 -2.77 -33.31 2.15
C GLN A 738 -1.77 -34.44 2.40
N GLU A 739 -1.55 -35.25 1.36
CA GLU A 739 -0.45 -36.21 1.34
C GLU A 739 0.81 -35.54 0.79
N PHE A 740 1.91 -35.74 1.50
CA PHE A 740 3.24 -35.30 1.10
C PHE A 740 4.06 -36.53 0.70
N ALA A 741 5.00 -36.33 -0.22
CA ALA A 741 5.95 -37.35 -0.60
C ALA A 741 7.36 -36.77 -0.65
N VAL A 742 8.33 -37.59 -0.25
CA VAL A 742 9.75 -37.33 -0.46
C VAL A 742 10.39 -38.56 -1.07
N GLU A 743 11.21 -38.32 -2.10
CA GLU A 743 12.09 -39.33 -2.65
C GLU A 743 13.47 -39.17 -2.02
N VAL A 744 14.01 -40.26 -1.51
CA VAL A 744 15.36 -40.32 -0.93
C VAL A 744 16.37 -40.28 -2.06
N GLU A 745 17.29 -39.31 -2.05
CA GLU A 745 18.30 -39.12 -3.10
C GLU A 745 17.66 -39.16 -4.51
N PRO A 746 16.79 -38.18 -4.82
CA PRO A 746 16.09 -38.15 -6.10
C PRO A 746 17.09 -38.07 -7.24
N ALA A 747 16.78 -38.76 -8.35
CA ALA A 747 17.61 -38.69 -9.55
C ALA A 747 17.75 -37.25 -10.05
N ASP A 748 18.99 -36.89 -10.44
CA ASP A 748 19.31 -35.57 -10.97
C ASP A 748 18.41 -35.19 -12.15
N PRO A 749 18.22 -33.89 -12.40
CA PRO A 749 17.62 -33.40 -13.64
C PRO A 749 18.31 -33.98 -14.88
N PRO A 750 17.61 -34.12 -16.02
CA PRO A 750 18.22 -34.56 -17.26
C PRO A 750 19.43 -33.69 -17.63
N ASP A 751 20.56 -34.31 -18.03
CA ASP A 751 21.82 -33.60 -18.28
C ASP A 751 21.68 -32.45 -19.29
N TRP A 752 20.83 -32.64 -20.30
CA TRP A 752 20.56 -31.65 -21.33
C TRP A 752 19.96 -30.34 -20.78
N ALA A 753 19.28 -30.36 -19.62
CA ALA A 753 18.69 -29.18 -19.02
C ALA A 753 19.76 -28.14 -18.61
N SER A 754 21.00 -28.58 -18.35
CA SER A 754 22.13 -27.68 -18.04
C SER A 754 22.63 -26.90 -19.27
N ASP A 755 22.38 -27.40 -20.47
CA ASP A 755 22.74 -26.75 -21.73
C ASP A 755 21.57 -25.99 -22.37
N ALA A 756 20.40 -25.99 -21.73
CA ALA A 756 19.18 -25.46 -22.31
C ALA A 756 19.21 -23.93 -22.44
N LEU A 757 18.74 -23.46 -23.59
CA LEU A 757 18.28 -22.11 -23.89
C LEU A 757 16.90 -22.26 -24.51
N ALA A 758 15.88 -21.86 -23.75
CA ALA A 758 14.49 -22.08 -24.13
C ALA A 758 13.88 -20.86 -24.82
N TYR A 759 12.95 -21.10 -25.73
CA TYR A 759 12.16 -20.09 -26.40
C TYR A 759 10.67 -20.35 -26.15
N HIS A 760 10.02 -19.44 -25.42
CA HIS A 760 8.63 -19.54 -25.02
C HIS A 760 7.73 -18.84 -26.03
N VAL A 761 6.82 -19.61 -26.62
CA VAL A 761 5.95 -19.20 -27.73
C VAL A 761 4.49 -19.36 -27.34
N MET A 762 3.73 -18.28 -27.48
CA MET A 762 2.28 -18.33 -27.43
C MET A 762 1.72 -18.60 -28.82
N VAL A 763 1.12 -19.77 -29.03
CA VAL A 763 0.79 -20.28 -30.38
C VAL A 763 -0.06 -19.30 -31.19
N ASP A 764 -1.16 -18.81 -30.61
CA ASP A 764 -2.09 -17.88 -31.29
C ASP A 764 -1.45 -16.52 -31.64
N ARG A 765 -0.33 -16.16 -30.99
CA ARG A 765 0.30 -14.84 -31.08
C ARG A 765 1.62 -14.83 -31.85
N PHE A 766 2.13 -15.98 -32.27
CA PHE A 766 3.49 -16.08 -32.81
C PHE A 766 3.57 -15.95 -34.32
N ALA A 767 2.88 -16.78 -35.08
CA ALA A 767 2.87 -16.69 -36.54
C ALA A 767 1.66 -17.43 -37.14
N MET A 768 1.13 -16.90 -38.23
CA MET A 768 0.14 -17.59 -39.05
C MET A 768 0.84 -18.37 -40.17
N ALA A 769 0.27 -19.52 -40.53
CA ALA A 769 0.80 -20.34 -41.63
C ALA A 769 0.84 -19.57 -42.96
N GLY A 770 1.91 -19.77 -43.72
CA GLY A 770 2.05 -19.15 -45.05
C GLY A 770 2.24 -17.63 -45.05
N GLY A 771 2.65 -17.03 -43.93
CA GLY A 771 3.05 -15.61 -43.87
C GLY A 771 1.90 -14.61 -43.98
N GLN A 772 0.69 -15.01 -43.60
CA GLN A 772 -0.46 -14.10 -43.59
C GLN A 772 -0.27 -12.95 -42.58
N PRO A 773 -0.73 -11.73 -42.88
CA PRO A 773 -0.61 -10.59 -41.97
C PRO A 773 -1.62 -10.67 -40.83
N TRP A 774 -1.22 -10.27 -39.62
CA TRP A 774 -2.10 -10.25 -38.45
C TRP A 774 -3.39 -9.45 -38.69
N PRO A 775 -4.54 -9.88 -38.13
CA PRO A 775 -5.71 -9.03 -38.10
C PRO A 775 -5.42 -7.77 -37.25
N PRO A 776 -6.17 -6.67 -37.45
CA PRO A 776 -5.99 -5.46 -36.67
C PRO A 776 -6.01 -5.73 -35.16
N LEU A 777 -5.15 -5.05 -34.43
CA LEU A 777 -5.10 -5.13 -32.96
C LEU A 777 -6.46 -4.71 -32.38
N GLY A 778 -7.11 -5.61 -31.65
CA GLY A 778 -8.37 -5.34 -30.96
C GLY A 778 -8.28 -5.71 -29.48
N SER A 779 -9.29 -6.42 -28.96
CA SER A 779 -9.37 -6.68 -27.52
C SER A 779 -8.25 -7.61 -27.02
N ALA A 780 -7.94 -7.47 -25.74
CA ALA A 780 -7.07 -8.37 -24.96
C ALA A 780 -7.31 -9.88 -25.25
N THR A 781 -8.58 -10.25 -25.41
CA THR A 781 -9.05 -11.63 -25.57
C THR A 781 -9.31 -12.05 -27.01
N GLN A 782 -9.10 -11.16 -27.98
CA GLN A 782 -9.23 -11.46 -29.42
C GLN A 782 -8.35 -12.66 -29.79
N LEU A 783 -8.77 -13.45 -30.78
CA LEU A 783 -7.91 -14.46 -31.44
C LEU A 783 -7.19 -13.81 -32.62
N TYR A 784 -5.87 -13.97 -32.72
CA TYR A 784 -5.08 -13.49 -33.85
C TYR A 784 -4.80 -14.57 -34.90
N GLY A 785 -5.03 -15.85 -34.57
CA GLY A 785 -5.05 -16.94 -35.56
C GLY A 785 -3.70 -17.60 -35.81
N GLY A 786 -2.71 -17.41 -34.93
CA GLY A 786 -1.45 -18.13 -35.01
C GLY A 786 -1.62 -19.66 -34.91
N THR A 787 -0.75 -20.41 -35.59
CA THR A 787 -0.88 -21.87 -35.75
C THR A 787 0.45 -22.60 -35.50
N LEU A 788 0.39 -23.91 -35.27
CA LEU A 788 1.60 -24.73 -35.10
C LEU A 788 2.43 -24.80 -36.39
N ASP A 789 1.79 -24.84 -37.56
CA ASP A 789 2.49 -24.73 -38.84
C ASP A 789 3.13 -23.34 -39.03
N GLY A 790 2.51 -22.28 -38.51
CA GLY A 790 3.12 -20.94 -38.49
C GLY A 790 4.42 -20.90 -37.67
N ILE A 791 4.47 -21.60 -36.53
CA ILE A 791 5.70 -21.77 -35.74
C ILE A 791 6.74 -22.56 -36.54
N ARG A 792 6.31 -23.66 -37.18
CA ARG A 792 7.17 -24.51 -38.01
C ARG A 792 7.83 -23.73 -39.15
N ASP A 793 7.07 -22.87 -39.82
CA ASP A 793 7.56 -22.02 -40.92
C ASP A 793 8.64 -21.01 -40.46
N HIS A 794 8.80 -20.79 -39.14
CA HIS A 794 9.76 -19.85 -38.54
C HIS A 794 10.81 -20.54 -37.64
N LEU A 795 11.01 -21.85 -37.76
CA LEU A 795 12.04 -22.56 -36.99
C LEU A 795 13.47 -22.04 -37.25
N ASP A 796 13.74 -21.49 -38.42
CA ASP A 796 15.05 -20.91 -38.74
C ASP A 796 15.33 -19.64 -37.92
N HIS A 797 14.31 -18.82 -37.65
CA HIS A 797 14.41 -17.67 -36.72
C HIS A 797 14.79 -18.13 -35.32
N ILE A 798 14.10 -19.16 -34.82
CA ILE A 798 14.32 -19.72 -33.49
C ILE A 798 15.72 -20.35 -33.41
N ALA A 799 16.12 -21.13 -34.42
CA ALA A 799 17.43 -21.76 -34.46
C ALA A 799 18.58 -20.74 -34.51
N ALA A 800 18.40 -19.62 -35.23
CA ALA A 800 19.39 -18.54 -35.30
C ALA A 800 19.64 -17.85 -33.94
N LEU A 801 18.68 -17.92 -33.01
CA LEU A 801 18.85 -17.44 -31.63
C LEU A 801 19.72 -18.39 -30.77
N GLY A 802 20.18 -19.52 -31.30
CA GLY A 802 20.94 -20.53 -30.56
C GLY A 802 20.08 -21.39 -29.64
N VAL A 803 18.76 -21.29 -29.74
CA VAL A 803 17.77 -22.03 -28.94
C VAL A 803 17.87 -23.53 -29.20
N ASN A 804 17.77 -24.32 -28.13
CA ASN A 804 17.73 -25.78 -28.19
C ASN A 804 16.53 -26.38 -27.42
N VAL A 805 15.64 -25.55 -26.87
CA VAL A 805 14.36 -25.96 -26.28
C VAL A 805 13.25 -25.03 -26.75
N LEU A 806 12.21 -25.58 -27.36
CA LEU A 806 10.97 -24.87 -27.69
C LEU A 806 9.94 -25.13 -26.58
N TRP A 807 9.48 -24.06 -25.94
CA TRP A 807 8.39 -24.11 -24.98
C TRP A 807 7.13 -23.53 -25.61
N LEU A 808 6.09 -24.35 -25.75
CA LEU A 808 4.79 -23.92 -26.26
C LEU A 808 3.81 -23.66 -25.11
N SER A 809 3.08 -22.55 -25.22
CA SER A 809 1.85 -22.30 -24.44
C SER A 809 0.86 -23.47 -24.60
N PRO A 810 -0.20 -23.59 -23.78
CA PRO A 810 -1.11 -24.74 -23.87
C PRO A 810 -1.64 -24.95 -25.30
N VAL A 811 -1.35 -26.13 -25.87
CA VAL A 811 -1.75 -26.51 -27.23
C VAL A 811 -3.09 -27.26 -27.28
N LEU A 812 -3.63 -27.57 -26.10
CA LEU A 812 -4.83 -28.36 -25.90
C LEU A 812 -6.07 -27.56 -26.32
N ARG A 813 -7.12 -28.28 -26.73
CA ARG A 813 -8.41 -27.68 -27.10
C ARG A 813 -8.96 -26.81 -25.96
N SER A 814 -9.31 -25.58 -26.26
CA SER A 814 -9.77 -24.58 -25.29
C SER A 814 -10.72 -23.57 -25.97
N PRO A 815 -11.66 -22.93 -25.25
CA PRO A 815 -12.47 -21.86 -25.81
C PRO A 815 -11.76 -20.49 -25.84
N SER A 816 -10.66 -20.32 -25.10
CA SER A 816 -9.91 -19.05 -25.04
C SER A 816 -8.78 -18.98 -26.07
N HIS A 817 -8.10 -17.83 -26.10
CA HIS A 817 -6.89 -17.59 -26.88
C HIS A 817 -5.61 -18.03 -26.14
N HIS A 818 -5.67 -18.22 -24.81
CA HIS A 818 -4.52 -18.54 -23.96
C HIS A 818 -4.42 -20.03 -23.62
N GLY A 819 -5.47 -20.81 -23.78
CA GLY A 819 -5.41 -22.27 -23.70
C GLY A 819 -5.49 -22.88 -22.28
N TYR A 820 -5.40 -22.07 -21.23
CA TYR A 820 -5.45 -22.53 -19.82
C TYR A 820 -6.82 -23.09 -19.37
N ASP A 821 -7.92 -22.72 -20.02
CA ASP A 821 -9.27 -23.25 -19.77
C ASP A 821 -9.58 -24.49 -20.63
N GLN A 822 -8.77 -25.53 -20.45
CA GLN A 822 -8.76 -26.73 -21.30
C GLN A 822 -10.12 -27.45 -21.31
N ALA A 823 -10.64 -27.67 -22.51
CA ALA A 823 -11.89 -28.39 -22.76
C ALA A 823 -11.68 -29.88 -23.09
N ASP A 824 -10.45 -30.27 -23.46
CA ASP A 824 -10.04 -31.65 -23.70
C ASP A 824 -8.55 -31.82 -23.38
N HIS A 825 -8.17 -32.89 -22.69
CA HIS A 825 -6.79 -33.18 -22.32
C HIS A 825 -6.01 -34.02 -23.35
N PHE A 826 -6.68 -34.59 -24.35
CA PHE A 826 -6.09 -35.57 -25.29
C PHE A 826 -6.15 -35.14 -26.76
N ALA A 827 -6.56 -33.90 -27.05
CA ALA A 827 -6.65 -33.39 -28.41
C ALA A 827 -6.02 -32.00 -28.52
N VAL A 828 -5.23 -31.79 -29.57
CA VAL A 828 -4.69 -30.48 -29.93
C VAL A 828 -5.82 -29.59 -30.45
N GLU A 829 -5.76 -28.30 -30.11
CA GLU A 829 -6.71 -27.29 -30.54
C GLU A 829 -6.85 -27.26 -32.08
N PRO A 830 -8.05 -27.49 -32.64
CA PRO A 830 -8.27 -27.47 -34.08
C PRO A 830 -7.87 -26.15 -34.75
N ARG A 831 -8.02 -25.00 -34.07
CA ARG A 831 -7.56 -23.69 -34.59
C ARG A 831 -6.06 -23.66 -34.89
N TYR A 832 -5.26 -24.48 -34.20
CA TYR A 832 -3.82 -24.55 -34.39
C TYR A 832 -3.36 -25.56 -35.45
N GLY A 833 -4.31 -26.29 -36.07
CA GLY A 833 -4.06 -27.34 -37.06
C GLY A 833 -4.23 -28.77 -36.53
N GLY A 834 -4.60 -28.93 -35.26
CA GLY A 834 -4.84 -30.23 -34.63
C GLY A 834 -3.60 -31.11 -34.50
N ASP A 835 -3.82 -32.38 -34.15
CA ASP A 835 -2.75 -33.34 -33.79
C ASP A 835 -1.71 -33.48 -34.91
N ALA A 836 -2.16 -33.51 -36.17
CA ALA A 836 -1.28 -33.62 -37.33
C ALA A 836 -0.28 -32.47 -37.44
N ALA A 837 -0.67 -31.25 -37.05
CA ALA A 837 0.24 -30.10 -37.07
C ALA A 837 1.27 -30.19 -35.94
N LEU A 838 0.89 -30.69 -34.76
CA LEU A 838 1.83 -30.89 -33.66
C LEU A 838 2.86 -31.97 -33.99
N HIS A 839 2.45 -33.11 -34.57
CA HIS A 839 3.41 -34.15 -35.01
C HIS A 839 4.45 -33.59 -35.97
N ARG A 840 4.02 -32.86 -37.01
CA ARG A 840 4.94 -32.23 -37.97
C ARG A 840 5.89 -31.26 -37.29
N LEU A 841 5.40 -30.42 -36.39
CA LEU A 841 6.24 -29.47 -35.67
C LEU A 841 7.27 -30.20 -34.80
N VAL A 842 6.87 -31.20 -34.01
CA VAL A 842 7.79 -31.94 -33.14
C VAL A 842 8.86 -32.67 -33.96
N GLU A 843 8.47 -33.36 -35.03
CA GLU A 843 9.41 -34.05 -35.93
C GLU A 843 10.47 -33.07 -36.50
N GLU A 844 10.04 -31.91 -36.97
CA GLU A 844 10.94 -30.90 -37.55
C GLU A 844 11.82 -30.18 -36.52
N VAL A 845 11.32 -30.00 -35.30
CA VAL A 845 12.08 -29.44 -34.17
C VAL A 845 13.15 -30.44 -33.73
N HIS A 846 12.79 -31.72 -33.57
CA HIS A 846 13.73 -32.80 -33.24
C HIS A 846 14.79 -33.01 -34.32
N ALA A 847 14.42 -32.91 -35.60
CA ALA A 847 15.37 -33.01 -36.72
C ALA A 847 16.48 -31.92 -36.67
N ARG A 848 16.23 -30.82 -35.96
CA ARG A 848 17.18 -29.72 -35.73
C ARG A 848 17.96 -29.85 -34.40
N GLY A 849 17.76 -30.95 -33.66
CA GLY A 849 18.37 -31.16 -32.35
C GLY A 849 17.81 -30.25 -31.25
N VAL A 850 16.61 -29.71 -31.47
CA VAL A 850 15.88 -28.88 -30.51
C VAL A 850 14.85 -29.76 -29.81
N ARG A 851 14.63 -29.56 -28.51
CA ARG A 851 13.63 -30.29 -27.71
C ARG A 851 12.32 -29.52 -27.62
N VAL A 852 11.21 -30.19 -27.34
CA VAL A 852 9.89 -29.57 -27.17
C VAL A 852 9.35 -29.83 -25.76
N ILE A 853 8.99 -28.77 -25.05
CA ILE A 853 8.21 -28.84 -23.81
C ILE A 853 6.87 -28.15 -23.99
N LEU A 854 5.82 -28.69 -23.36
CA LEU A 854 4.47 -28.14 -23.39
C LEU A 854 4.07 -27.58 -22.02
N ASP A 855 3.22 -26.55 -22.01
CA ASP A 855 2.49 -26.18 -20.80
C ASP A 855 1.46 -27.25 -20.42
N PHE A 856 1.58 -27.75 -19.19
CA PHE A 856 0.67 -28.72 -18.58
C PHE A 856 -0.04 -28.10 -17.38
N VAL A 857 -1.38 -28.20 -17.36
CA VAL A 857 -2.25 -27.53 -16.38
C VAL A 857 -3.00 -28.58 -15.55
N PRO A 858 -2.40 -29.09 -14.46
CA PRO A 858 -3.02 -30.14 -13.63
C PRO A 858 -3.96 -29.62 -12.53
N ASN A 859 -3.99 -28.31 -12.26
CA ASN A 859 -4.78 -27.76 -11.15
C ASN A 859 -6.28 -27.68 -11.45
N HIS A 860 -6.66 -27.40 -12.69
CA HIS A 860 -8.03 -27.07 -13.07
C HIS A 860 -8.30 -27.49 -14.52
N THR A 861 -9.58 -27.55 -14.88
CA THR A 861 -10.01 -27.65 -16.28
C THR A 861 -10.80 -26.41 -16.66
N GLY A 862 -11.15 -26.24 -17.95
CA GLY A 862 -12.20 -25.31 -18.33
C GLY A 862 -13.58 -25.80 -17.88
N ARG A 863 -14.52 -24.89 -17.59
CA ARG A 863 -15.90 -25.24 -17.22
C ARG A 863 -16.68 -26.01 -18.30
N THR A 864 -16.18 -26.01 -19.54
CA THR A 864 -16.76 -26.74 -20.67
C THR A 864 -16.19 -28.16 -20.80
N HIS A 865 -15.23 -28.55 -19.96
CA HIS A 865 -14.62 -29.88 -19.98
C HIS A 865 -15.68 -30.97 -19.70
N PRO A 866 -15.75 -32.06 -20.49
CA PRO A 866 -16.75 -33.10 -20.31
C PRO A 866 -16.78 -33.74 -18.91
N LEU A 867 -15.61 -33.88 -18.26
CA LEU A 867 -15.55 -34.36 -16.87
C LEU A 867 -16.27 -33.41 -15.91
N PHE A 868 -16.10 -32.09 -16.06
CA PHE A 868 -16.76 -31.11 -15.18
C PHE A 868 -18.26 -31.05 -15.43
N VAL A 869 -18.68 -31.08 -16.70
CA VAL A 869 -20.11 -31.11 -17.08
C VAL A 869 -20.80 -32.32 -16.43
N LYS A 870 -20.15 -33.50 -16.47
CA LYS A 870 -20.65 -34.69 -15.77
C LYS A 870 -20.59 -34.55 -14.25
N ALA A 871 -19.53 -33.95 -13.69
CA ALA A 871 -19.35 -33.74 -12.25
C ALA A 871 -20.48 -32.91 -11.62
N VAL A 872 -21.05 -31.96 -12.37
CA VAL A 872 -22.19 -31.14 -11.91
C VAL A 872 -23.53 -31.87 -12.05
N GLN A 873 -23.61 -32.93 -12.86
CA GLN A 873 -24.84 -33.68 -13.16
C GLN A 873 -24.95 -34.98 -12.36
N GLU A 874 -23.83 -35.61 -12.01
CA GLU A 874 -23.75 -36.95 -11.42
C GLU A 874 -22.95 -36.94 -10.10
N ASP A 875 -23.47 -37.59 -9.05
CA ASP A 875 -22.82 -37.72 -7.74
C ASP A 875 -21.82 -38.90 -7.68
N ALA A 876 -20.93 -38.87 -6.69
CA ALA A 876 -19.98 -39.91 -6.23
C ALA A 876 -18.90 -40.40 -7.22
N GLY A 877 -19.12 -40.31 -8.54
CA GLY A 877 -18.14 -40.65 -9.57
C GLY A 877 -17.46 -39.41 -10.15
N PRO A 878 -18.01 -38.78 -11.21
CA PRO A 878 -17.45 -37.56 -11.79
C PRO A 878 -17.31 -36.39 -10.81
N ALA A 879 -18.23 -36.25 -9.84
CA ALA A 879 -18.15 -35.22 -8.80
C ALA A 879 -16.84 -35.29 -7.98
N SER A 880 -16.31 -36.49 -7.74
CA SER A 880 -15.07 -36.68 -6.96
C SER A 880 -13.81 -36.16 -7.67
N PHE A 881 -13.88 -35.89 -8.98
CA PHE A 881 -12.75 -35.31 -9.71
C PHE A 881 -12.53 -33.83 -9.37
N TYR A 882 -13.53 -33.15 -8.80
CA TYR A 882 -13.52 -31.71 -8.57
C TYR A 882 -13.81 -31.36 -7.12
N ARG A 883 -13.34 -30.19 -6.72
CA ARG A 883 -13.48 -29.71 -5.34
C ARG A 883 -14.77 -28.92 -5.20
N PHE A 884 -15.78 -29.50 -4.55
CA PHE A 884 -17.04 -28.83 -4.23
C PHE A 884 -17.05 -28.28 -2.79
N TRP A 885 -17.56 -27.06 -2.63
CA TRP A 885 -17.96 -26.52 -1.34
C TRP A 885 -19.33 -27.05 -0.93
N GLN A 886 -20.25 -27.01 -1.90
CA GLN A 886 -21.59 -27.55 -1.81
C GLN A 886 -22.01 -27.98 -3.20
N TRP A 887 -21.97 -29.29 -3.44
CA TRP A 887 -22.38 -29.88 -4.71
C TRP A 887 -23.87 -29.60 -5.01
N PRO A 888 -24.26 -29.36 -6.27
CA PRO A 888 -23.42 -29.28 -7.48
C PRO A 888 -22.99 -27.85 -7.85
N HIS A 889 -23.52 -26.82 -7.17
CA HIS A 889 -23.45 -25.44 -7.67
C HIS A 889 -22.31 -24.60 -7.10
N TYR A 890 -21.76 -24.97 -5.95
CA TYR A 890 -20.67 -24.25 -5.31
C TYR A 890 -19.42 -25.11 -5.31
N TYR A 891 -18.44 -24.70 -6.11
CA TYR A 891 -17.17 -25.39 -6.29
C TYR A 891 -16.01 -24.40 -6.16
N ARG A 892 -14.83 -24.97 -5.93
CA ARG A 892 -13.55 -24.26 -5.95
C ARG A 892 -13.14 -23.99 -7.38
N SER A 893 -12.57 -22.81 -7.60
CA SER A 893 -12.02 -22.42 -8.88
C SER A 893 -10.75 -21.61 -8.70
N PHE A 894 -9.84 -21.70 -9.66
CA PHE A 894 -8.57 -20.98 -9.64
C PHE A 894 -8.77 -19.47 -9.47
N PHE A 895 -8.23 -18.88 -8.39
CA PHE A 895 -8.42 -17.47 -8.00
C PHE A 895 -9.88 -16.98 -8.08
N ASP A 896 -10.85 -17.84 -7.72
CA ASP A 896 -12.28 -17.55 -7.77
C ASP A 896 -12.82 -17.24 -9.20
N HIS A 897 -12.04 -17.53 -10.25
CA HIS A 897 -12.50 -17.53 -11.63
C HIS A 897 -13.35 -18.77 -11.90
N ILE A 898 -14.67 -18.64 -11.73
CA ILE A 898 -15.66 -19.74 -11.86
C ILE A 898 -15.57 -20.53 -13.19
N VAL A 899 -14.91 -20.00 -14.21
CA VAL A 899 -14.68 -20.70 -15.49
C VAL A 899 -13.56 -21.75 -15.43
N LEU A 900 -12.81 -21.82 -14.32
CA LEU A 900 -11.65 -22.67 -14.08
C LEU A 900 -11.85 -23.58 -12.84
N PRO A 901 -12.79 -24.54 -12.86
CA PRO A 901 -13.04 -25.46 -11.75
C PRO A 901 -11.79 -26.29 -11.37
N GLU A 902 -11.46 -26.31 -10.08
CA GLU A 902 -10.29 -27.03 -9.55
C GLU A 902 -10.52 -28.53 -9.46
N LEU A 903 -9.53 -29.29 -9.92
CA LEU A 903 -9.45 -30.74 -9.76
C LEU A 903 -9.09 -31.10 -8.32
N ASP A 904 -9.66 -32.18 -7.79
CA ASP A 904 -9.29 -32.72 -6.47
C ASP A 904 -8.09 -33.66 -6.60
N THR A 905 -6.90 -33.08 -6.69
CA THR A 905 -5.63 -33.83 -6.83
C THR A 905 -5.25 -34.64 -5.58
N SER A 906 -6.08 -34.63 -4.53
CA SER A 906 -5.93 -35.51 -3.36
C SER A 906 -6.45 -36.92 -3.63
N GLN A 907 -7.28 -37.09 -4.67
CA GLN A 907 -7.79 -38.39 -5.10
C GLN A 907 -6.76 -39.10 -5.99
N ASP A 908 -6.47 -40.36 -5.66
CA ASP A 908 -5.58 -41.21 -6.47
C ASP A 908 -6.06 -41.34 -7.92
N THR A 909 -7.38 -41.42 -8.14
CA THR A 909 -7.99 -41.51 -9.48
C THR A 909 -7.73 -40.26 -10.34
N VAL A 910 -7.74 -39.07 -9.74
CA VAL A 910 -7.42 -37.80 -10.41
C VAL A 910 -5.93 -37.75 -10.75
N GLN A 911 -5.07 -38.16 -9.82
CA GLN A 911 -3.62 -38.24 -10.08
C GLN A 911 -3.29 -39.24 -11.19
N GLU A 912 -3.94 -40.41 -11.20
CA GLU A 912 -3.78 -41.42 -12.25
C GLU A 912 -4.19 -40.90 -13.62
N TYR A 913 -5.33 -40.21 -13.69
CA TYR A 913 -5.80 -39.57 -14.89
C TYR A 913 -4.80 -38.55 -15.42
N LEU A 914 -4.30 -37.63 -14.57
CA LEU A 914 -3.35 -36.60 -14.96
C LEU A 914 -1.98 -37.17 -15.37
N VAL A 915 -1.50 -38.22 -14.70
CA VAL A 915 -0.30 -38.97 -15.14
C VAL A 915 -0.55 -39.60 -16.51
N GLY A 916 -1.74 -40.15 -16.75
CA GLY A 916 -2.15 -40.69 -18.04
C GLY A 916 -2.12 -39.64 -19.16
N VAL A 917 -2.62 -38.43 -18.88
CA VAL A 917 -2.55 -37.29 -19.81
C VAL A 917 -1.10 -36.98 -20.13
N ALA A 918 -0.25 -36.75 -19.12
CA ALA A 918 1.16 -36.42 -19.37
C ALA A 918 1.90 -37.52 -20.14
N ARG A 919 1.63 -38.80 -19.83
CA ARG A 919 2.20 -39.95 -20.56
C ARG A 919 1.77 -39.95 -22.03
N HIS A 920 0.51 -39.67 -22.32
CA HIS A 920 0.00 -39.61 -23.69
C HIS A 920 0.80 -38.64 -24.55
N TRP A 921 1.01 -37.40 -24.09
CA TRP A 921 1.78 -36.39 -24.85
C TRP A 921 3.25 -36.80 -25.07
N VAL A 922 3.85 -37.45 -24.08
CA VAL A 922 5.23 -37.95 -24.15
C VAL A 922 5.35 -39.14 -25.11
N THR A 923 4.41 -40.08 -25.09
CA THR A 923 4.48 -41.31 -25.91
C THR A 923 3.95 -41.14 -27.33
N GLU A 924 2.87 -40.38 -27.50
CA GLU A 924 2.22 -40.19 -28.81
C GLU A 924 2.93 -39.11 -29.63
N PHE A 925 3.17 -37.95 -29.04
CA PHE A 925 3.72 -36.79 -29.76
C PHE A 925 5.23 -36.63 -29.60
N GLY A 926 5.87 -37.42 -28.73
CA GLY A 926 7.31 -37.35 -28.53
C GLY A 926 7.80 -36.16 -27.69
N VAL A 927 6.91 -35.50 -26.95
CA VAL A 927 7.24 -34.35 -26.09
C VAL A 927 8.35 -34.70 -25.08
N ASP A 928 9.32 -33.80 -24.90
CA ASP A 928 10.52 -33.99 -24.07
C ASP A 928 10.32 -33.63 -22.58
N GLY A 929 9.22 -32.95 -22.25
CA GLY A 929 8.96 -32.49 -20.90
C GLY A 929 7.82 -31.49 -20.81
N PHE A 930 7.64 -30.92 -19.62
CA PHE A 930 6.54 -30.00 -19.35
C PHE A 930 6.99 -28.79 -18.53
N ARG A 931 6.43 -27.62 -18.86
CA ARG A 931 6.26 -26.54 -17.89
C ARG A 931 4.95 -26.80 -17.15
N LEU A 932 5.00 -26.80 -15.83
CA LEU A 932 3.86 -27.15 -14.98
C LEU A 932 3.22 -25.87 -14.43
N ASP A 933 1.98 -25.62 -14.81
CA ASP A 933 1.20 -24.45 -14.39
C ASP A 933 0.78 -24.56 -12.92
N HIS A 934 0.85 -23.43 -12.21
CA HIS A 934 0.34 -23.26 -10.85
C HIS A 934 0.66 -24.43 -9.88
N VAL A 935 1.96 -24.71 -9.71
CA VAL A 935 2.43 -25.83 -8.87
C VAL A 935 1.86 -25.79 -7.43
N PRO A 936 1.81 -24.64 -6.75
CA PRO A 936 1.20 -24.48 -5.42
C PRO A 936 -0.26 -24.97 -5.23
N GLY A 937 -1.05 -25.07 -6.29
CA GLY A 937 -2.45 -25.47 -6.20
C GLY A 937 -2.67 -26.98 -6.09
N VAL A 938 -1.67 -27.76 -6.49
CA VAL A 938 -1.74 -29.22 -6.65
C VAL A 938 -1.07 -29.94 -5.48
N ASP A 939 -1.59 -31.10 -5.11
CA ASP A 939 -1.06 -31.87 -3.97
C ASP A 939 0.44 -32.20 -4.09
N PRO A 940 1.25 -31.92 -3.05
CA PRO A 940 2.70 -32.10 -3.10
C PRO A 940 3.18 -33.49 -3.52
N ALA A 941 2.48 -34.55 -3.10
CA ALA A 941 2.84 -35.92 -3.46
C ALA A 941 2.70 -36.23 -4.97
N PHE A 942 1.79 -35.54 -5.66
CA PHE A 942 1.55 -35.72 -7.09
C PHE A 942 2.82 -35.45 -7.91
N TRP A 943 3.60 -34.43 -7.55
CA TRP A 943 4.79 -34.04 -8.33
C TRP A 943 5.87 -35.13 -8.35
N VAL A 944 6.09 -35.81 -7.20
CA VAL A 944 7.00 -36.96 -7.12
C VAL A 944 6.48 -38.11 -7.97
N ARG A 945 5.17 -38.39 -7.91
CA ARG A 945 4.50 -39.42 -8.72
C ARG A 945 4.65 -39.14 -10.22
N LEU A 946 4.29 -37.94 -10.66
CA LEU A 946 4.35 -37.51 -12.06
C LEU A 946 5.75 -37.69 -12.63
N ARG A 947 6.78 -37.18 -11.94
CA ARG A 947 8.17 -37.31 -12.38
C ARG A 947 8.58 -38.77 -12.55
N ARG A 948 8.31 -39.62 -11.55
CA ARG A 948 8.68 -41.04 -11.58
C ARG A 948 7.96 -41.80 -12.67
N GLU A 949 6.66 -41.59 -12.83
CA GLU A 949 5.86 -42.29 -13.85
C GLU A 949 6.24 -41.85 -15.27
N LEU A 950 6.54 -40.57 -15.49
CA LEU A 950 7.03 -40.08 -16.78
C LEU A 950 8.40 -40.66 -17.12
N ARG A 951 9.32 -40.74 -16.16
CA ARG A 951 10.67 -41.31 -16.38
C ARG A 951 10.66 -42.80 -16.73
N LYS A 952 9.60 -43.54 -16.40
CA LYS A 952 9.44 -44.94 -16.87
C LYS A 952 9.25 -45.04 -18.38
N VAL A 953 8.69 -44.01 -19.02
CA VAL A 953 8.42 -43.99 -20.47
C VAL A 953 9.38 -43.09 -21.24
N ARG A 954 9.91 -42.04 -20.62
CA ARG A 954 10.96 -41.17 -21.17
C ARG A 954 11.97 -40.82 -20.07
N PRO A 955 13.09 -41.55 -19.96
CA PRO A 955 14.06 -41.41 -18.87
C PRO A 955 14.65 -40.00 -18.72
N ASP A 956 14.75 -39.24 -19.81
CA ASP A 956 15.27 -37.88 -19.85
C ASP A 956 14.19 -36.78 -19.88
N ALA A 957 12.94 -37.12 -19.49
CA ALA A 957 11.85 -36.15 -19.38
C ALA A 957 12.15 -35.07 -18.32
N PHE A 958 11.88 -33.81 -18.67
CA PHE A 958 12.15 -32.64 -17.82
C PHE A 958 10.86 -31.98 -17.31
N LEU A 959 10.81 -31.66 -16.01
CA LEU A 959 9.69 -30.96 -15.38
C LEU A 959 10.11 -29.61 -14.79
N LEU A 960 9.61 -28.51 -15.38
CA LEU A 960 9.84 -27.13 -14.97
C LEU A 960 8.60 -26.55 -14.29
N GLY A 961 8.62 -26.37 -12.97
CA GLY A 961 7.46 -25.88 -12.22
C GLY A 961 7.32 -24.37 -12.15
N GLU A 962 6.10 -23.87 -12.31
CA GLU A 962 5.76 -22.49 -11.94
C GLU A 962 5.53 -22.37 -10.43
N VAL A 963 6.53 -21.85 -9.72
CA VAL A 963 6.45 -21.57 -8.28
C VAL A 963 6.87 -20.13 -8.05
N ALA A 964 5.91 -19.26 -7.76
CA ALA A 964 6.17 -17.88 -7.37
C ALA A 964 6.30 -17.74 -5.84
N GLY A 965 7.21 -16.89 -5.39
CA GLY A 965 7.47 -16.67 -3.96
C GLY A 965 8.91 -16.30 -3.68
N GLU A 966 9.27 -16.28 -2.40
CA GLU A 966 10.65 -16.12 -1.96
C GLU A 966 11.40 -17.47 -2.05
N ASP A 967 12.73 -17.47 -1.95
CA ASP A 967 13.53 -18.70 -2.04
C ASP A 967 13.08 -19.78 -1.05
N ALA A 968 12.59 -19.40 0.13
CA ALA A 968 12.07 -20.32 1.14
C ALA A 968 10.77 -21.02 0.70
N ASP A 969 9.98 -20.38 -0.16
CA ASP A 969 8.78 -20.95 -0.79
C ASP A 969 9.18 -21.89 -1.95
N VAL A 970 10.29 -21.62 -2.63
CA VAL A 970 10.70 -22.37 -3.82
C VAL A 970 11.56 -23.60 -3.48
N ALA A 971 12.46 -23.49 -2.51
CA ALA A 971 13.41 -24.54 -2.14
C ALA A 971 12.76 -25.92 -1.82
N PRO A 972 11.57 -26.01 -1.19
CA PRO A 972 10.92 -27.29 -0.88
C PRO A 972 10.46 -28.11 -2.09
N TYR A 973 10.52 -27.57 -3.31
CA TYR A 973 10.27 -28.32 -4.54
C TYR A 973 11.49 -29.11 -5.03
N ARG A 974 12.66 -28.94 -4.42
CA ARG A 974 13.83 -29.78 -4.64
C ARG A 974 13.47 -31.24 -4.40
N GLY A 975 13.75 -32.09 -5.40
CA GLY A 975 13.42 -33.50 -5.32
C GLY A 975 11.95 -33.84 -5.56
N ARG A 976 11.08 -32.85 -5.77
CA ARG A 976 9.72 -33.03 -6.33
C ARG A 976 9.70 -32.72 -7.83
N LEU A 977 10.46 -31.70 -8.23
CA LEU A 977 10.61 -31.21 -9.59
C LEU A 977 12.08 -31.23 -10.02
N ASP A 978 12.32 -31.08 -11.33
CA ASP A 978 13.69 -30.96 -11.88
C ASP A 978 14.16 -29.51 -11.90
N GLY A 979 13.25 -28.60 -12.23
CA GLY A 979 13.50 -27.18 -12.20
C GLY A 979 12.27 -26.37 -11.83
N VAL A 980 12.49 -25.08 -11.66
CA VAL A 980 11.47 -24.08 -11.37
C VAL A 980 11.68 -22.85 -12.24
N VAL A 981 10.59 -22.17 -12.60
CA VAL A 981 10.66 -20.83 -13.18
C VAL A 981 11.19 -19.88 -12.10
N ASP A 982 12.36 -19.31 -12.35
CA ASP A 982 13.12 -18.53 -11.38
C ASP A 982 12.67 -17.06 -11.39
N PHE A 983 11.52 -16.83 -10.76
CA PHE A 983 10.97 -15.49 -10.54
C PHE A 983 11.84 -14.67 -9.57
N GLY A 984 12.57 -15.31 -8.65
CA GLY A 984 13.48 -14.62 -7.74
C GLY A 984 14.58 -13.87 -8.50
N LEU A 985 15.30 -14.57 -9.38
CA LEU A 985 16.30 -13.96 -10.24
C LEU A 985 15.68 -13.03 -11.29
N ALA A 986 14.52 -13.38 -11.87
CA ALA A 986 13.82 -12.48 -12.81
C ALA A 986 13.56 -11.11 -12.17
N GLY A 987 13.04 -11.08 -10.94
CA GLY A 987 12.80 -9.85 -10.19
C GLY A 987 14.11 -9.10 -9.86
N LEU A 988 15.19 -9.82 -9.53
CA LEU A 988 16.51 -9.20 -9.34
C LEU A 988 17.05 -8.56 -10.62
N LEU A 989 16.94 -9.22 -11.77
CA LEU A 989 17.37 -8.69 -13.07
C LEU A 989 16.55 -7.45 -13.44
N ARG A 990 15.22 -7.51 -13.31
CA ARG A 990 14.31 -6.40 -13.62
C ARG A 990 14.57 -5.18 -12.73
N ARG A 991 14.66 -5.36 -11.41
CA ARG A 991 14.95 -4.27 -10.46
C ARG A 991 16.37 -3.70 -10.59
N THR A 992 17.32 -4.47 -11.11
CA THR A 992 18.69 -3.98 -11.31
C THR A 992 18.83 -3.22 -12.62
N PHE A 993 18.26 -3.75 -13.71
CA PHE A 993 18.51 -3.28 -15.07
C PHE A 993 17.39 -2.42 -15.66
N ALA A 994 16.12 -2.62 -15.32
CA ALA A 994 15.00 -1.84 -15.85
C ALA A 994 14.74 -0.57 -15.00
N ASP A 995 14.32 -0.73 -13.75
CA ASP A 995 13.96 0.39 -12.86
C ASP A 995 15.15 0.95 -12.06
N GLY A 996 16.21 0.17 -11.88
CA GLY A 996 17.44 0.56 -11.19
C GLY A 996 17.31 0.71 -9.66
N THR A 997 16.30 0.10 -9.04
CA THR A 997 16.06 0.10 -7.59
C THR A 997 17.08 -0.73 -6.80
N ILE A 998 17.69 -1.74 -7.42
CA ILE A 998 18.81 -2.51 -6.85
C ILE A 998 20.14 -2.07 -7.47
N ARG A 999 21.14 -1.76 -6.63
CA ARG A 999 22.50 -1.45 -7.10
C ARG A 999 23.27 -2.73 -7.41
N LEU A 1000 24.23 -2.67 -8.34
CA LEU A 1000 24.98 -3.85 -8.80
C LEU A 1000 25.70 -4.63 -7.67
N LYS A 1001 26.27 -3.95 -6.67
CA LYS A 1001 26.84 -4.60 -5.48
C LYS A 1001 25.81 -5.33 -4.59
N GLU A 1002 24.57 -4.85 -4.58
CA GLU A 1002 23.47 -5.48 -3.83
C GLU A 1002 22.91 -6.66 -4.62
N PHE A 1003 22.84 -6.50 -5.95
CA PHE A 1003 22.51 -7.57 -6.88
C PHE A 1003 23.45 -8.77 -6.73
N ASP A 1004 24.78 -8.58 -6.70
CA ASP A 1004 25.74 -9.69 -6.52
C ASP A 1004 25.52 -10.45 -5.21
N ARG A 1005 25.33 -9.74 -4.09
CA ARG A 1005 25.03 -10.35 -2.79
C ARG A 1005 23.71 -11.12 -2.79
N ALA A 1006 22.69 -10.57 -3.44
CA ALA A 1006 21.38 -11.20 -3.55
C ALA A 1006 21.45 -12.45 -4.45
N LEU A 1007 22.10 -12.34 -5.60
CA LEU A 1007 22.36 -13.43 -6.53
C LEU A 1007 23.11 -14.57 -5.86
N GLN A 1008 24.17 -14.28 -5.08
CA GLN A 1008 24.92 -15.31 -4.37
C GLN A 1008 24.06 -16.07 -3.35
N ARG A 1009 23.23 -15.36 -2.56
CA ARG A 1009 22.32 -16.02 -1.61
C ARG A 1009 21.27 -16.87 -2.34
N HIS A 1010 20.75 -16.35 -3.44
CA HIS A 1010 19.73 -17.00 -4.25
C HIS A 1010 20.25 -18.27 -4.95
N GLU A 1011 21.46 -18.24 -5.51
CA GLU A 1011 22.12 -19.42 -6.07
C GLU A 1011 22.35 -20.51 -4.99
N GLN A 1012 22.67 -20.11 -3.77
CA GLN A 1012 22.89 -21.04 -2.65
C GLN A 1012 21.58 -21.66 -2.14
N SER A 1013 20.52 -20.86 -1.98
CA SER A 1013 19.23 -21.32 -1.45
C SER A 1013 18.58 -22.35 -2.38
N LEU A 1014 18.69 -22.15 -3.70
CA LEU A 1014 18.08 -22.99 -4.73
C LEU A 1014 19.03 -24.01 -5.39
N ALA A 1015 20.21 -24.25 -4.81
CA ALA A 1015 21.16 -25.24 -5.35
C ALA A 1015 20.51 -26.63 -5.56
N GLY A 1016 20.80 -27.32 -6.67
CA GLY A 1016 20.18 -28.62 -6.99
C GLY A 1016 18.77 -28.56 -7.60
N LEU A 1017 18.24 -27.37 -7.86
CA LEU A 1017 17.13 -27.16 -8.80
C LEU A 1017 17.66 -26.51 -10.07
N VAL A 1018 17.17 -26.93 -11.24
CA VAL A 1018 17.38 -26.17 -12.48
C VAL A 1018 16.59 -24.86 -12.39
N ARG A 1019 17.27 -23.73 -12.56
CA ARG A 1019 16.65 -22.39 -12.48
C ARG A 1019 16.34 -21.87 -13.88
N GLY A 1020 15.06 -21.90 -14.24
CA GLY A 1020 14.55 -21.39 -15.52
C GLY A 1020 14.25 -19.89 -15.44
N THR A 1021 15.20 -19.03 -15.81
CA THR A 1021 15.07 -17.58 -15.61
C THR A 1021 14.52 -16.88 -16.86
N ILE A 1022 13.61 -15.92 -16.66
CA ILE A 1022 13.00 -15.07 -17.69
C ILE A 1022 13.27 -13.58 -17.42
N LEU A 1023 13.23 -12.75 -18.46
CA LEU A 1023 13.13 -11.29 -18.31
C LEU A 1023 11.68 -10.84 -18.29
N ASP A 1024 10.82 -11.45 -19.09
CA ASP A 1024 9.38 -11.23 -19.18
C ASP A 1024 8.67 -12.50 -19.69
N ASN A 1025 7.35 -12.59 -19.48
CA ASN A 1025 6.50 -13.64 -20.02
C ASN A 1025 5.07 -13.14 -20.20
N HIS A 1026 4.13 -14.05 -20.46
CA HIS A 1026 2.72 -13.76 -20.69
C HIS A 1026 1.90 -13.33 -19.45
N ASP A 1027 2.48 -13.40 -18.24
CA ASP A 1027 1.83 -13.09 -16.96
C ASP A 1027 2.46 -11.91 -16.23
N MET A 1028 3.36 -11.18 -16.88
CA MET A 1028 4.00 -10.00 -16.34
C MET A 1028 4.23 -8.94 -17.42
N ASN A 1029 4.42 -7.70 -16.98
CA ASN A 1029 4.75 -6.61 -17.90
C ASN A 1029 6.03 -6.94 -18.71
N ARG A 1030 6.04 -6.59 -19.99
CA ARG A 1030 7.21 -6.69 -20.89
C ARG A 1030 8.39 -5.91 -20.30
N PHE A 1031 9.59 -6.48 -20.36
CA PHE A 1031 10.80 -5.87 -19.80
C PHE A 1031 11.07 -4.51 -20.45
N LEU A 1032 10.93 -4.42 -21.78
CA LEU A 1032 11.22 -3.18 -22.50
C LEU A 1032 10.27 -2.05 -22.09
N TRP A 1033 9.02 -2.36 -21.72
CA TRP A 1033 8.09 -1.39 -21.16
C TRP A 1033 8.54 -0.93 -19.78
N LEU A 1034 8.91 -1.85 -18.88
CA LEU A 1034 9.50 -1.48 -17.59
C LEU A 1034 10.73 -0.58 -17.73
N ALA A 1035 11.56 -0.86 -18.73
CA ALA A 1035 12.77 -0.11 -19.01
C ALA A 1035 12.50 1.29 -19.60
N GLY A 1036 11.25 1.62 -19.93
CA GLY A 1036 10.86 2.88 -20.59
C GLY A 1036 11.22 2.95 -22.06
N GLY A 1037 11.20 1.81 -22.76
CA GLY A 1037 11.62 1.70 -24.15
C GLY A 1037 13.13 1.70 -24.35
N ASP A 1038 13.91 1.69 -23.28
CA ASP A 1038 15.38 1.73 -23.32
C ASP A 1038 15.97 0.36 -23.71
N LYS A 1039 16.38 0.28 -24.97
CA LYS A 1039 16.97 -0.93 -25.57
C LYS A 1039 18.37 -1.24 -25.01
N ALA A 1040 19.11 -0.25 -24.50
CA ALA A 1040 20.42 -0.50 -23.91
C ALA A 1040 20.28 -1.27 -22.59
N LYS A 1041 19.28 -0.91 -21.77
CA LYS A 1041 18.92 -1.67 -20.57
C LYS A 1041 18.51 -3.12 -20.89
N LEU A 1042 17.72 -3.32 -21.95
CA LEU A 1042 17.34 -4.66 -22.41
C LEU A 1042 18.57 -5.46 -22.85
N ARG A 1043 19.51 -4.87 -23.60
CA ARG A 1043 20.76 -5.51 -24.00
C ARG A 1043 21.62 -5.94 -22.81
N LEU A 1044 21.72 -5.11 -21.76
CA LEU A 1044 22.42 -5.45 -20.51
C LEU A 1044 21.73 -6.59 -19.75
N ALA A 1045 20.40 -6.54 -19.62
CA ALA A 1045 19.63 -7.57 -18.94
C ALA A 1045 19.71 -8.91 -19.67
N ALA A 1046 19.64 -8.90 -21.00
CA ALA A 1046 19.79 -10.07 -21.84
C ALA A 1046 21.21 -10.67 -21.76
N LEU A 1047 22.24 -9.81 -21.75
CA LEU A 1047 23.62 -10.24 -21.52
C LEU A 1047 23.73 -10.94 -20.16
N ALA A 1048 23.20 -10.35 -19.08
CA ALA A 1048 23.19 -10.97 -17.76
C ALA A 1048 22.42 -12.31 -17.77
N LEU A 1049 21.21 -12.36 -18.34
CA LEU A 1049 20.41 -13.59 -18.43
C LEU A 1049 21.16 -14.72 -19.14
N LEU A 1050 21.76 -14.44 -20.31
CA LEU A 1050 22.39 -15.47 -21.15
C LEU A 1050 23.78 -15.89 -20.66
N THR A 1051 24.38 -15.16 -19.72
CA THR A 1051 25.72 -15.43 -19.21
C THR A 1051 25.78 -15.81 -17.73
N LEU A 1052 24.66 -15.73 -17.00
CA LEU A 1052 24.52 -16.30 -15.66
C LEU A 1052 24.26 -17.83 -15.69
N PRO A 1053 24.52 -18.55 -14.58
CA PRO A 1053 24.18 -19.97 -14.48
C PRO A 1053 22.67 -20.21 -14.46
N GLY A 1054 22.22 -21.30 -15.09
CA GLY A 1054 20.81 -21.69 -15.17
C GLY A 1054 20.34 -21.95 -16.60
N LEU A 1055 19.02 -22.10 -16.76
CA LEU A 1055 18.32 -22.28 -18.03
C LEU A 1055 17.68 -20.93 -18.42
N PRO A 1056 18.31 -20.11 -19.28
CA PRO A 1056 17.69 -18.90 -19.78
C PRO A 1056 16.49 -19.21 -20.67
N ILE A 1057 15.40 -18.47 -20.48
CA ILE A 1057 14.17 -18.57 -21.25
C ILE A 1057 13.90 -17.22 -21.91
N LEU A 1058 13.83 -17.21 -23.23
CA LEU A 1058 13.46 -16.06 -24.04
C LEU A 1058 11.98 -16.13 -24.38
N TYR A 1059 11.22 -15.08 -24.05
CA TYR A 1059 9.82 -14.98 -24.45
C TYR A 1059 9.72 -14.30 -25.81
N TYR A 1060 8.88 -14.84 -26.70
CA TYR A 1060 8.82 -14.35 -28.09
C TYR A 1060 8.60 -12.84 -28.16
N GLY A 1061 9.30 -12.19 -29.08
CA GLY A 1061 9.18 -10.76 -29.30
C GLY A 1061 10.19 -9.94 -28.50
N THR A 1062 10.69 -10.43 -27.37
CA THR A 1062 11.66 -9.71 -26.55
C THR A 1062 12.96 -9.46 -27.32
N GLU A 1063 13.36 -10.40 -28.16
CA GLU A 1063 14.55 -10.32 -29.02
C GLU A 1063 14.43 -9.34 -30.18
N VAL A 1064 13.20 -8.95 -30.55
CA VAL A 1064 12.91 -7.97 -31.62
C VAL A 1064 12.33 -6.66 -31.07
N GLY A 1065 12.38 -6.46 -29.76
CA GLY A 1065 11.94 -5.21 -29.11
C GLY A 1065 10.43 -5.05 -28.95
N LEU A 1066 9.68 -6.16 -28.89
CA LEU A 1066 8.25 -6.13 -28.58
C LEU A 1066 8.03 -5.57 -27.17
N SER A 1067 7.25 -4.50 -27.09
CA SER A 1067 6.84 -3.83 -25.85
C SER A 1067 5.32 -3.92 -25.70
N GLN A 1068 4.79 -3.29 -24.66
CA GLN A 1068 3.35 -3.06 -24.44
C GLN A 1068 3.04 -1.55 -24.43
N ARG A 1069 1.77 -1.20 -24.51
CA ARG A 1069 1.29 0.20 -24.58
C ARG A 1069 0.80 0.69 -23.21
N GLN A 1070 0.29 -0.21 -22.39
CA GLN A 1070 -0.32 0.06 -21.09
C GLN A 1070 0.14 -0.95 -20.05
N ASP A 1071 -0.06 -0.62 -18.78
CA ASP A 1071 0.25 -1.50 -17.65
C ASP A 1071 -0.73 -2.70 -17.56
N GLY A 1072 -0.25 -3.84 -17.06
CA GLY A 1072 -0.96 -5.11 -16.95
C GLY A 1072 -1.82 -5.30 -15.69
N ALA A 1073 -2.10 -4.24 -14.92
CA ALA A 1073 -2.71 -4.31 -13.57
C ALA A 1073 -4.09 -5.02 -13.44
N GLY A 1074 -4.74 -5.44 -14.53
CA GLY A 1074 -6.01 -6.18 -14.52
C GLY A 1074 -5.93 -7.55 -15.19
N GLU A 1075 -5.49 -7.58 -16.45
CA GLU A 1075 -5.21 -8.79 -17.22
C GLU A 1075 -3.97 -8.47 -18.04
N ASN A 1076 -2.90 -9.28 -17.94
CA ASN A 1076 -1.61 -9.06 -18.62
C ASN A 1076 -1.68 -9.21 -20.16
N ALA A 1077 -2.81 -8.84 -20.75
CA ALA A 1077 -3.14 -9.12 -22.14
C ALA A 1077 -2.23 -8.40 -23.13
N GLU A 1078 -1.69 -7.22 -22.79
CA GLU A 1078 -0.72 -6.55 -23.66
C GLU A 1078 0.68 -7.17 -23.60
N ALA A 1079 1.00 -7.97 -22.57
CA ALA A 1079 2.19 -8.82 -22.60
C ALA A 1079 2.06 -9.94 -23.66
N ARG A 1080 0.85 -10.17 -24.18
CA ARG A 1080 0.48 -11.22 -25.15
C ARG A 1080 0.19 -10.64 -26.54
N LEU A 1081 0.74 -9.47 -26.87
CA LEU A 1081 0.61 -8.88 -28.21
C LEU A 1081 1.27 -9.77 -29.28
N PRO A 1082 0.75 -9.79 -30.52
CA PRO A 1082 1.32 -10.58 -31.61
C PRO A 1082 2.80 -10.26 -31.90
N MET A 1083 3.55 -11.28 -32.31
CA MET A 1083 4.95 -11.16 -32.75
C MET A 1083 5.04 -10.23 -33.96
N PRO A 1084 5.89 -9.18 -33.94
CA PRO A 1084 6.18 -8.42 -35.14
C PRO A 1084 7.04 -9.25 -36.10
N TRP A 1085 6.74 -9.19 -37.38
CA TRP A 1085 7.49 -9.86 -38.46
C TRP A 1085 7.94 -8.85 -39.51
N GLY A 1086 9.03 -9.16 -40.20
CA GLY A 1086 9.55 -8.32 -41.28
C GLY A 1086 10.12 -6.99 -40.76
N THR A 1087 9.75 -5.88 -41.39
CA THR A 1087 10.30 -4.54 -41.10
C THR A 1087 9.92 -3.97 -39.74
N ASP A 1088 8.94 -4.57 -39.06
CA ASP A 1088 8.48 -4.14 -37.73
C ASP A 1088 9.38 -4.68 -36.61
N GLN A 1089 10.31 -5.59 -36.93
CA GLN A 1089 11.30 -6.11 -35.99
C GLN A 1089 12.47 -5.15 -35.81
N ASP A 1090 12.97 -5.03 -34.58
CA ASP A 1090 14.26 -4.40 -34.34
C ASP A 1090 15.40 -5.34 -34.75
N ALA A 1091 15.95 -5.09 -35.94
CA ALA A 1091 17.03 -5.90 -36.51
C ALA A 1091 18.32 -5.86 -35.68
N GLU A 1092 18.63 -4.75 -35.01
CA GLU A 1092 19.85 -4.66 -34.19
C GLU A 1092 19.74 -5.47 -32.90
N LEU A 1093 18.57 -5.43 -32.25
CA LEU A 1093 18.29 -6.29 -31.11
C LEU A 1093 18.32 -7.75 -31.53
N LEU A 1094 17.69 -8.10 -32.65
CA LEU A 1094 17.67 -9.49 -33.13
C LEU A 1094 19.08 -10.04 -33.32
N VAL A 1095 19.94 -9.32 -34.04
CA VAL A 1095 21.35 -9.70 -34.25
C VAL A 1095 22.10 -9.82 -32.92
N TYR A 1096 21.83 -8.92 -31.97
CA TYR A 1096 22.45 -8.97 -30.65
C TYR A 1096 22.06 -10.23 -29.86
N PHE A 1097 20.77 -10.59 -29.83
CA PHE A 1097 20.30 -11.81 -29.18
C PHE A 1097 20.82 -13.08 -29.87
N GLN A 1098 20.83 -13.11 -31.21
CA GLN A 1098 21.44 -14.20 -31.99
C GLN A 1098 22.91 -14.39 -31.61
N ARG A 1099 23.67 -13.30 -31.51
CA ARG A 1099 25.09 -13.37 -31.11
C ARG A 1099 25.27 -13.91 -29.69
N LEU A 1100 24.48 -13.43 -28.72
CA LEU A 1100 24.55 -13.92 -27.34
C LEU A 1100 24.19 -15.41 -27.23
N GLY A 1101 23.12 -15.83 -27.91
CA GLY A 1101 22.70 -17.23 -27.93
C GLY A 1101 23.76 -18.14 -28.53
N GLN A 1102 24.37 -17.73 -29.65
CA GLN A 1102 25.46 -18.50 -30.27
C GLN A 1102 26.69 -18.58 -29.36
N LEU A 1103 27.10 -17.48 -28.72
CA LEU A 1103 28.23 -17.49 -27.78
C LEU A 1103 27.99 -18.44 -26.60
N ARG A 1104 26.76 -18.45 -26.05
CA ARG A 1104 26.38 -19.40 -25.01
C ARG A 1104 26.46 -20.84 -25.52
N ARG A 1105 25.97 -21.10 -26.75
CA ARG A 1105 26.01 -22.44 -27.37
C ARG A 1105 27.43 -22.94 -27.66
N GLU A 1106 28.38 -22.04 -27.91
CA GLU A 1106 29.78 -22.38 -28.14
C GLU A 1106 30.56 -22.58 -26.82
N SER A 1107 30.22 -21.84 -25.76
CA SER A 1107 30.98 -21.84 -24.49
C SER A 1107 30.42 -22.78 -23.42
N VAL A 1108 31.19 -23.79 -23.04
CA VAL A 1108 30.89 -24.69 -21.91
C VAL A 1108 30.92 -23.91 -20.60
N ALA A 1109 31.82 -22.95 -20.45
CA ALA A 1109 31.89 -22.06 -19.29
C ALA A 1109 30.58 -21.28 -19.08
N LEU A 1110 29.97 -20.73 -20.15
CA LEU A 1110 28.70 -20.01 -20.04
C LEU A 1110 27.52 -20.94 -19.71
N ARG A 1111 27.49 -22.17 -20.25
CA ARG A 1111 26.42 -23.14 -19.97
C ARG A 1111 26.54 -23.76 -18.59
N ARG A 1112 27.69 -24.37 -18.28
CA ARG A 1112 27.91 -25.25 -17.13
C ARG A 1112 28.91 -24.73 -16.10
N GLY A 1113 29.61 -23.63 -16.37
CA GLY A 1113 30.70 -23.17 -15.51
C GLY A 1113 30.28 -22.54 -14.19
N THR A 1114 31.15 -22.59 -13.19
CA THR A 1114 30.95 -21.95 -11.88
C THR A 1114 31.17 -20.44 -11.97
N ARG A 1115 30.35 -19.66 -11.25
CA ARG A 1115 30.46 -18.19 -11.19
C ARG A 1115 31.36 -17.75 -10.04
N GLN A 1116 32.27 -16.81 -10.31
CA GLN A 1116 33.05 -16.10 -9.29
C GLN A 1116 32.98 -14.59 -9.56
N ALA A 1117 32.54 -13.80 -8.58
CA ALA A 1117 32.60 -12.33 -8.71
C ALA A 1117 34.06 -11.85 -8.70
N LEU A 1118 34.41 -10.99 -9.65
CA LEU A 1118 35.73 -10.33 -9.73
C LEU A 1118 35.65 -8.88 -9.26
N LEU A 1119 34.54 -8.20 -9.56
CA LEU A 1119 34.29 -6.82 -9.16
C LEU A 1119 32.78 -6.59 -9.02
N ALA A 1120 32.35 -5.95 -7.94
CA ALA A 1120 30.97 -5.50 -7.78
C ALA A 1120 30.93 -4.14 -7.07
N ASP A 1121 30.78 -3.07 -7.84
CA ASP A 1121 30.55 -1.70 -7.34
C ASP A 1121 29.16 -1.19 -7.76
N ASP A 1122 28.86 0.10 -7.62
CA ASP A 1122 27.53 0.65 -7.98
C ASP A 1122 27.34 0.84 -9.50
N ALA A 1123 28.45 0.92 -10.26
CA ALA A 1123 28.50 1.19 -11.69
C ALA A 1123 28.85 -0.04 -12.54
N VAL A 1124 29.77 -0.90 -12.07
CA VAL A 1124 30.29 -2.05 -12.80
C VAL A 1124 30.17 -3.33 -11.97
N TYR A 1125 29.72 -4.38 -12.64
CA TYR A 1125 29.74 -5.75 -12.13
C TYR A 1125 30.50 -6.63 -13.13
N ALA A 1126 31.51 -7.35 -12.65
CA ALA A 1126 32.29 -8.28 -13.43
C ALA A 1126 32.41 -9.62 -12.70
N TYR A 1127 32.24 -10.71 -13.44
CA TYR A 1127 32.33 -12.06 -12.90
C TYR A 1127 32.95 -13.03 -13.91
N ARG A 1128 33.63 -14.04 -13.39
CA ARG A 1128 34.22 -15.14 -14.15
C ARG A 1128 33.28 -16.33 -14.16
N ARG A 1129 33.18 -17.00 -15.31
CA ARG A 1129 32.60 -18.33 -15.50
C ARG A 1129 33.73 -19.29 -15.87
N THR A 1130 33.88 -20.40 -15.15
CA THR A 1130 34.94 -21.40 -15.39
C THR A 1130 34.36 -22.79 -15.52
N ALA A 1131 34.72 -23.53 -16.57
CA ALA A 1131 34.41 -24.95 -16.73
C ALA A 1131 35.60 -25.66 -17.39
N GLY A 1132 36.24 -26.60 -16.67
CA GLY A 1132 37.48 -27.22 -17.13
C GLY A 1132 38.54 -26.15 -17.40
N ASP A 1133 39.13 -26.16 -18.60
CA ASP A 1133 40.14 -25.20 -19.04
C ASP A 1133 39.55 -23.90 -19.64
N GLU A 1134 38.23 -23.84 -19.84
CA GLU A 1134 37.58 -22.65 -20.40
C GLU A 1134 37.25 -21.63 -19.30
N SER A 1135 37.72 -20.40 -19.48
CA SER A 1135 37.42 -19.25 -18.60
C SER A 1135 36.89 -18.07 -19.40
N ILE A 1136 35.72 -17.58 -19.02
CA ILE A 1136 35.05 -16.41 -19.59
C ILE A 1136 34.84 -15.36 -18.50
N ILE A 1137 35.12 -14.09 -18.80
CA ILE A 1137 34.84 -12.96 -17.91
C ILE A 1137 33.74 -12.12 -18.53
N VAL A 1138 32.66 -11.92 -17.79
CA VAL A 1138 31.55 -11.06 -18.19
C VAL A 1138 31.68 -9.75 -17.44
N VAL A 1139 31.50 -8.64 -18.14
CA VAL A 1139 31.57 -7.29 -17.57
C VAL A 1139 30.33 -6.51 -17.95
N LEU A 1140 29.70 -5.86 -16.97
CA LEU A 1140 28.47 -5.08 -17.12
C LEU A 1140 28.71 -3.67 -16.57
N ASN A 1141 28.55 -2.64 -17.41
CA ASN A 1141 28.54 -1.25 -16.98
C ASN A 1141 27.12 -0.69 -17.06
N ARG A 1142 26.52 -0.40 -15.90
CA ARG A 1142 25.17 0.17 -15.81
C ARG A 1142 25.17 1.70 -15.77
N SER A 1143 26.32 2.33 -15.58
CA SER A 1143 26.39 3.79 -15.49
C SER A 1143 26.16 4.45 -16.85
N ASP A 1144 25.79 5.74 -16.81
CA ASP A 1144 25.63 6.63 -17.95
C ASP A 1144 26.97 7.14 -18.51
N ARG A 1145 28.10 6.61 -18.00
CA ARG A 1145 29.45 7.04 -18.38
C ARG A 1145 30.32 5.83 -18.73
N PRO A 1146 31.32 6.00 -19.61
CA PRO A 1146 32.33 4.97 -19.81
C PRO A 1146 33.04 4.67 -18.49
N GLN A 1147 33.26 3.39 -18.19
CA GLN A 1147 33.97 2.96 -16.99
C GLN A 1147 35.27 2.27 -17.38
N ARG A 1148 36.36 2.69 -16.75
CA ARG A 1148 37.64 2.00 -16.82
C ARG A 1148 37.81 1.19 -15.54
N ARG A 1149 38.06 -0.12 -15.67
CA ARG A 1149 38.25 -1.03 -14.53
C ARG A 1149 39.40 -1.97 -14.78
N ARG A 1150 40.13 -2.28 -13.70
CA ARG A 1150 41.18 -3.30 -13.66
C ARG A 1150 40.57 -4.57 -13.07
N LEU A 1151 40.69 -5.68 -13.79
CA LEU A 1151 40.12 -6.98 -13.43
C LEU A 1151 41.24 -8.01 -13.29
N GLU A 1152 41.19 -8.85 -12.26
CA GLU A 1152 42.08 -10.00 -12.13
C GLU A 1152 41.66 -11.06 -13.15
N ALA A 1153 42.24 -11.02 -14.35
CA ALA A 1153 41.87 -11.91 -15.45
C ALA A 1153 42.76 -13.15 -15.53
N GLY A 1154 43.98 -13.08 -15.00
CA GLY A 1154 45.02 -14.09 -15.22
C GLY A 1154 45.76 -13.88 -16.55
N ALA A 1155 46.94 -14.48 -16.65
CA ALA A 1155 47.78 -14.38 -17.84
C ALA A 1155 47.11 -15.05 -19.05
N GLY A 1156 47.02 -14.33 -20.17
CA GLY A 1156 46.37 -14.79 -21.39
C GLY A 1156 46.15 -13.65 -22.39
N GLN A 1157 45.69 -13.98 -23.59
CA GLN A 1157 45.30 -12.98 -24.60
C GLN A 1157 43.77 -12.84 -24.58
N TRP A 1158 43.24 -11.75 -24.03
CA TRP A 1158 41.79 -11.57 -23.88
C TRP A 1158 41.18 -10.78 -25.04
N ILE A 1159 40.12 -11.32 -25.65
CA ILE A 1159 39.30 -10.66 -26.68
C ILE A 1159 37.86 -10.53 -26.21
N ASP A 1160 37.19 -9.45 -26.60
CA ASP A 1160 35.74 -9.37 -26.46
C ASP A 1160 35.09 -10.20 -27.57
N ARG A 1161 34.31 -11.20 -27.17
CA ARG A 1161 33.64 -12.13 -28.06
C ARG A 1161 32.39 -11.51 -28.70
N MET A 1162 31.92 -10.35 -28.23
CA MET A 1162 30.79 -9.63 -28.82
C MET A 1162 31.17 -8.87 -30.10
N ASP A 1163 32.30 -8.17 -30.12
CA ASP A 1163 32.75 -7.33 -31.24
C ASP A 1163 34.13 -7.73 -31.82
N ALA A 1164 34.74 -8.80 -31.29
CA ALA A 1164 36.06 -9.33 -31.68
C ALA A 1164 37.23 -8.35 -31.47
N ALA A 1165 37.07 -7.30 -30.66
CA ALA A 1165 38.14 -6.38 -30.33
C ALA A 1165 39.13 -7.02 -29.32
N THR A 1166 40.43 -6.78 -29.52
CA THR A 1166 41.44 -7.17 -28.53
C THR A 1166 41.42 -6.19 -27.36
N VAL A 1167 41.25 -6.70 -26.13
CA VAL A 1167 41.08 -5.87 -24.93
C VAL A 1167 42.38 -5.77 -24.11
N GLY A 1168 43.33 -6.72 -24.23
CA GLY A 1168 44.66 -6.61 -23.62
C GLY A 1168 45.63 -7.77 -23.92
N ARG A 1169 46.93 -7.59 -23.59
CA ARG A 1169 48.01 -8.59 -23.65
C ARG A 1169 48.95 -8.48 -22.43
N ASP A 1170 49.34 -9.64 -21.89
CA ASP A 1170 50.38 -9.91 -20.89
C ASP A 1170 50.38 -9.10 -19.56
N GLY A 1171 49.93 -9.77 -18.49
CA GLY A 1171 49.85 -9.32 -17.09
C GLY A 1171 48.78 -10.13 -16.33
N SER A 1172 48.81 -10.15 -14.98
CA SER A 1172 47.73 -10.80 -14.19
C SER A 1172 46.40 -10.02 -14.25
N ASP A 1173 46.49 -8.73 -14.56
CA ASP A 1173 45.39 -7.79 -14.45
C ASP A 1173 45.08 -7.16 -15.81
N LEU A 1174 43.80 -7.19 -16.19
CA LEU A 1174 43.27 -6.68 -17.45
C LEU A 1174 42.58 -5.33 -17.22
N GLU A 1175 43.01 -4.28 -17.93
CA GLU A 1175 42.32 -3.00 -17.94
C GLU A 1175 41.28 -2.98 -19.06
N VAL A 1176 40.00 -2.79 -18.71
CA VAL A 1176 38.87 -2.79 -19.65
C VAL A 1176 38.18 -1.43 -19.62
N LEU A 1177 37.95 -0.85 -20.80
CA LEU A 1177 37.10 0.32 -20.99
C LEU A 1177 35.73 -0.14 -21.48
N ILE A 1178 34.70 0.05 -20.66
CA ILE A 1178 33.34 -0.39 -20.96
C ILE A 1178 32.48 0.84 -21.26
N PRO A 1179 31.81 0.91 -22.43
CA PRO A 1179 30.90 2.02 -22.75
C PRO A 1179 29.75 2.17 -21.74
N PRO A 1180 29.09 3.34 -21.67
CA PRO A 1180 27.87 3.53 -20.90
C PRO A 1180 26.81 2.47 -21.24
N GLN A 1181 26.10 1.98 -20.23
CA GLN A 1181 24.99 1.03 -20.39
C GLN A 1181 25.29 -0.16 -21.35
N ALA A 1182 26.52 -0.68 -21.28
CA ALA A 1182 27.01 -1.74 -22.15
C ALA A 1182 27.78 -2.80 -21.36
N GLY A 1183 28.03 -3.95 -21.98
CA GLY A 1183 28.83 -5.01 -21.40
C GLY A 1183 29.67 -5.73 -22.44
N ALA A 1184 30.55 -6.60 -21.96
CA ALA A 1184 31.52 -7.35 -22.75
C ALA A 1184 31.60 -8.80 -22.28
N ILE A 1185 31.91 -9.72 -23.21
CA ILE A 1185 32.18 -11.13 -22.91
C ILE A 1185 33.63 -11.42 -23.30
N LEU A 1186 34.51 -11.41 -22.32
CA LEU A 1186 35.95 -11.57 -22.52
C LEU A 1186 36.32 -13.04 -22.44
N GLY A 1187 36.92 -13.58 -23.49
CA GLY A 1187 37.46 -14.94 -23.51
C GLY A 1187 38.92 -14.96 -23.93
N ASP A 1188 39.65 -15.99 -23.50
CA ASP A 1188 41.03 -16.21 -23.94
C ASP A 1188 41.05 -16.57 -25.44
N ALA A 1189 41.84 -15.86 -26.23
CA ALA A 1189 42.02 -16.06 -27.66
C ALA A 1189 42.78 -17.36 -27.98
N THR A 1190 43.45 -17.96 -27.00
CA THR A 1190 44.21 -19.21 -27.14
C THR A 1190 43.42 -20.47 -26.74
N ALA A 1191 42.32 -20.31 -25.99
CA ALA A 1191 41.42 -21.40 -25.65
C ALA A 1191 40.55 -21.74 -26.87
N GLY A 1192 40.83 -22.88 -27.51
CA GLY A 1192 40.10 -23.40 -28.67
C GLY A 1192 40.90 -23.61 -29.97
N ARG A 1193 42.23 -23.84 -29.89
CA ARG A 1193 42.97 -24.52 -30.97
C ARG A 1193 43.12 -26.00 -30.70
#